data_AF-A0A7T4EZR2-F1
#
_entry.id   AF-A0A7T4EZR2-F1
#
_cell.length_a   1.000
_cell.length_b   1.000
_cell.length_c   1.000
_cell.angle_alpha   90.00
_cell.angle_beta   90.00
_cell.angle_gamma   90.00
#
_symmetry.space_group_name_H-M   'P 1'
#
loop_
_entity.id
_entity.type
_entity.pdbx_description
1 polymer ?
#
loop_
_entity_poly.entity_id
_entity_poly.type
_entity_poly.pdbx_seq_one_letter_code
_entity_poly.pdbx_strand_id
1 'polypeptide(L)'
;MNKNKKLKITSFVISLIVMLFIQSFIEDFSFKVYTNEKIEISQLEPSSQYSNNFKINSIYQGDKLLDLNKVDIKGWTKANTKTGYPIQTNGYSKDNKLSIKPSPRLMFNKLTVNFETSPKYSTAVMTYLKDHTMTMYASSSDNRSYVDINYTDFLSILTQTLIFIGSIVLFSFFIYNLIRRIEKAENKKKEILYIGKDYILNFLVFGVSVYGLSKLRDHVNNEIYFTFFRAPFTYNDLVGFISIVFLASLGMKSIYKRKSNIRALDITNWILFILNPFMSFYILESAYNPNFASMEVIYILINALILFLIQVLIYIVIRKKRLSMIFILVLSIAFGIANDALYILRDSPLIPAFLGSLGVAADVAKDTVIQLNGHSLMAFSLASLWLLVVSSINEGKITISKKSYAKQLVGYCAMFGLITVVSVNYFIKQNGVGVNLWRPSRTYYVEGSPYSFYRIFANQILTAPKGYDEKEVENTLEEYYNKDIGTKDNKKPNIVMIQSEALADYYGKGNLKLSENPIAFQRSLEENAIQGNAYVSVLGGGTVNSEYETLTSVPLTFFPLGAYPFQQYVKEGHTSVARILENQGYETFITHPNKPTNYSRQEAWPNLGFKNIAFLPDYDQNPNNFESTNGFLKDSVAYDKIKEQFENKSDDKPLFAYLVSMQNHGGYTSNIPGGIKVLNENNGDDQGASHYVNLLKKSDEDLKNLIEYFKSYKEPTILCIFGDHQPQNYDVFMKLINSNDNYTNKDVFHTPLTIWANYDIEEDKDVNISVNYLMPYLLEKAGGIKLSAYQKYMLDMHKDYPIISTKQIYNNEGQEVSKDEEFIKRNNKLNSLIYYEMKQDTKSNKYFNEASK
;
A
#
# COMPACT_ATOMS: atom_id res chain seq x y z
N MET A 1 37.34 -0.23 -62.99
CA MET A 1 37.69 -0.22 -61.54
C MET A 1 36.44 -0.03 -60.69
N ASN A 2 36.04 -0.85 -59.73
CA ASN A 2 36.06 -2.31 -59.57
C ASN A 2 34.90 -2.60 -58.58
N LYS A 3 33.75 -3.14 -59.04
CA LYS A 3 32.62 -3.53 -58.15
C LYS A 3 33.10 -4.43 -57.00
N ASN A 4 34.15 -5.22 -57.26
CA ASN A 4 34.83 -6.07 -56.28
C ASN A 4 35.70 -5.31 -55.26
N LYS A 5 36.27 -4.13 -55.60
CA LYS A 5 36.95 -3.29 -54.58
C LYS A 5 35.95 -2.58 -53.68
N LYS A 6 34.82 -2.10 -54.23
CA LYS A 6 33.74 -1.50 -53.42
C LYS A 6 33.17 -2.51 -52.43
N LEU A 7 32.81 -3.72 -52.87
CA LEU A 7 32.32 -4.79 -51.98
C LEU A 7 33.34 -5.18 -50.90
N LYS A 8 34.64 -5.25 -51.24
CA LYS A 8 35.70 -5.54 -50.26
C LYS A 8 35.85 -4.45 -49.22
N ILE A 9 35.73 -3.17 -49.60
CA ILE A 9 35.77 -2.05 -48.65
C ILE A 9 34.51 -2.04 -47.77
N THR A 10 33.32 -2.28 -48.31
CA THR A 10 32.10 -2.35 -47.49
C THR A 10 32.12 -3.54 -46.54
N SER A 11 32.58 -4.70 -47.01
CA SER A 11 32.78 -5.91 -46.18
C SER A 11 33.81 -5.66 -45.09
N PHE A 12 34.93 -5.01 -45.40
CA PHE A 12 35.98 -4.69 -44.45
C PHE A 12 35.52 -3.67 -43.40
N VAL A 13 34.82 -2.60 -43.79
CA VAL A 13 34.27 -1.62 -42.83
C VAL A 13 33.18 -2.24 -41.95
N ILE A 14 32.31 -3.09 -42.51
CA ILE A 14 31.32 -3.84 -41.72
C ILE A 14 32.03 -4.81 -40.76
N SER A 15 33.01 -5.58 -41.22
CA SER A 15 33.80 -6.46 -40.35
C SER A 15 34.57 -5.69 -39.28
N LEU A 16 35.13 -4.51 -39.58
CA LEU A 16 35.88 -3.70 -38.63
C LEU A 16 34.95 -3.08 -37.56
N ILE A 17 33.77 -2.59 -37.97
CA ILE A 17 32.75 -2.09 -37.03
C ILE A 17 32.22 -3.25 -36.17
N VAL A 18 31.93 -4.41 -36.77
CA VAL A 18 31.52 -5.62 -36.06
C VAL A 18 32.62 -6.06 -35.08
N MET A 19 33.90 -6.01 -35.46
CA MET A 19 35.02 -6.41 -34.61
C MET A 19 35.24 -5.43 -33.46
N LEU A 20 35.16 -4.11 -33.70
CA LEU A 20 35.30 -3.08 -32.65
C LEU A 20 34.13 -3.12 -31.66
N PHE A 21 32.90 -3.35 -32.13
CA PHE A 21 31.73 -3.53 -31.26
C PHE A 21 31.79 -4.85 -30.49
N ILE A 22 32.24 -5.93 -31.13
CA ILE A 22 32.45 -7.22 -30.46
C ILE A 22 33.54 -7.09 -29.39
N GLN A 23 34.62 -6.36 -29.65
CA GLN A 23 35.72 -6.22 -28.70
C GLN A 23 35.33 -5.41 -27.46
N SER A 24 34.66 -4.26 -27.64
CA SER A 24 34.11 -3.47 -26.52
C SER A 24 33.01 -4.22 -25.74
N PHE A 25 32.18 -5.01 -26.43
CA PHE A 25 31.12 -5.80 -25.77
C PHE A 25 31.66 -7.05 -25.06
N ILE A 26 32.68 -7.70 -25.63
CA ILE A 26 33.38 -8.81 -24.99
C ILE A 26 34.09 -8.34 -23.73
N GLU A 27 34.62 -7.11 -23.71
CA GLU A 27 35.25 -6.53 -22.52
C GLU A 27 34.23 -6.13 -21.43
N ASP A 28 33.04 -5.61 -21.77
CA ASP A 28 32.09 -5.11 -20.76
C ASP A 28 31.02 -6.12 -20.27
N PHE A 29 30.55 -7.06 -21.11
CA PHE A 29 29.29 -7.76 -20.86
C PHE A 29 29.41 -9.28 -20.69
N SER A 30 30.26 -9.94 -21.47
CA SER A 30 30.56 -11.38 -21.29
C SER A 30 31.77 -11.64 -20.39
N PHE A 31 32.62 -10.62 -20.14
CA PHE A 31 33.81 -10.73 -19.31
C PHE A 31 33.51 -10.81 -17.82
N LYS A 32 32.46 -10.12 -17.33
CA LYS A 32 32.12 -10.06 -15.90
C LYS A 32 31.98 -11.46 -15.29
N VAL A 33 31.35 -12.41 -15.97
CA VAL A 33 31.21 -13.79 -15.45
C VAL A 33 32.56 -14.56 -15.35
N TYR A 34 33.56 -14.17 -16.13
CA TYR A 34 34.87 -14.81 -16.24
C TYR A 34 36.00 -14.01 -15.57
N THR A 35 35.71 -12.86 -14.96
CA THR A 35 36.71 -12.08 -14.25
C THR A 35 37.36 -12.98 -13.21
N ASN A 36 38.67 -13.10 -13.25
CA ASN A 36 39.49 -13.78 -12.24
C ASN A 36 39.41 -13.07 -10.86
N GLU A 37 38.37 -12.28 -10.64
CA GLU A 37 38.08 -11.41 -9.50
C GLU A 37 37.40 -12.21 -8.39
N LYS A 38 37.73 -11.84 -7.15
CA LYS A 38 37.19 -12.50 -5.97
C LYS A 38 35.86 -11.85 -5.60
N ILE A 39 34.93 -12.67 -5.13
CA ILE A 39 33.77 -12.24 -4.36
C ILE A 39 34.30 -11.85 -2.98
N GLU A 40 34.10 -10.61 -2.56
CA GLU A 40 34.43 -10.11 -1.23
C GLU A 40 33.17 -9.95 -0.39
N ILE A 41 33.17 -10.49 0.82
CA ILE A 41 32.10 -10.29 1.81
C ILE A 41 32.71 -9.51 2.98
N SER A 42 32.09 -8.38 3.34
CA SER A 42 32.58 -7.45 4.37
C SER A 42 31.44 -6.95 5.24
N GLN A 43 31.75 -6.47 6.45
CA GLN A 43 30.77 -5.84 7.35
C GLN A 43 30.73 -4.32 7.06
N LEU A 44 29.55 -3.71 7.07
CA LEU A 44 29.41 -2.24 7.00
C LEU A 44 29.62 -1.58 8.37
N GLU A 45 29.91 -0.27 8.35
CA GLU A 45 30.09 0.52 9.56
C GLU A 45 28.81 0.51 10.41
N PRO A 46 28.85 0.00 11.66
CA PRO A 46 27.66 -0.10 12.50
C PRO A 46 27.25 1.27 13.04
N SER A 47 25.94 1.54 13.10
CA SER A 47 25.39 2.76 13.72
C SER A 47 25.31 2.70 15.25
N SER A 48 25.65 1.56 15.85
CA SER A 48 25.60 1.32 17.30
C SER A 48 26.69 0.35 17.75
N GLN A 49 27.22 0.54 18.96
CA GLN A 49 28.22 -0.35 19.57
C GLN A 49 27.72 -1.80 19.74
N TYR A 50 26.40 -2.02 19.78
CA TYR A 50 25.79 -3.34 19.88
C TYR A 50 25.82 -4.12 18.55
N SER A 51 26.10 -3.45 17.43
CA SER A 51 26.15 -4.02 16.08
C SER A 51 27.53 -4.58 15.67
N ASN A 52 28.43 -4.73 16.65
CA ASN A 52 29.76 -5.32 16.48
C ASN A 52 29.75 -6.85 16.35
N ASN A 53 28.63 -7.51 16.65
CA ASN A 53 28.48 -8.97 16.68
C ASN A 53 27.83 -9.50 15.39
N PHE A 54 28.61 -9.59 14.30
CA PHE A 54 28.19 -10.17 13.03
C PHE A 54 28.74 -11.60 12.89
N LYS A 55 27.89 -12.55 12.50
CA LYS A 55 28.25 -13.97 12.39
C LYS A 55 27.78 -14.57 11.08
N ILE A 56 28.67 -15.23 10.33
CA ILE A 56 28.29 -16.07 9.18
C ILE A 56 28.31 -17.52 9.62
N ASN A 57 27.16 -18.17 9.54
CA ASN A 57 26.96 -19.56 9.94
C ASN A 57 27.39 -20.54 8.85
N SER A 58 27.21 -20.19 7.56
CA SER A 58 27.62 -21.02 6.43
C SER A 58 27.55 -20.25 5.11
N ILE A 59 28.33 -20.71 4.11
CA ILE A 59 28.22 -20.26 2.71
C ILE A 59 28.19 -21.49 1.81
N TYR A 60 27.17 -21.57 0.96
CA TYR A 60 26.98 -22.67 0.02
C TYR A 60 27.13 -22.19 -1.43
N GLN A 61 27.71 -23.04 -2.28
CA GLN A 61 27.70 -22.92 -3.74
C GLN A 61 26.84 -24.06 -4.31
N GLY A 62 25.56 -23.78 -4.60
CA GLY A 62 24.53 -24.81 -4.77
C GLY A 62 24.39 -25.59 -3.47
N ASP A 63 24.45 -26.92 -3.54
CA ASP A 63 24.35 -27.78 -2.35
C ASP A 63 25.69 -27.98 -1.61
N LYS A 64 26.78 -27.39 -2.11
CA LYS A 64 28.13 -27.62 -1.57
C LYS A 64 28.53 -26.52 -0.59
N LEU A 65 28.74 -26.90 0.68
CA LEU A 65 29.30 -26.03 1.70
C LEU A 65 30.76 -25.65 1.38
N LEU A 66 31.08 -24.36 1.46
CA LEU A 66 32.42 -23.84 1.23
C LEU A 66 33.36 -24.17 2.40
N ASP A 67 34.57 -24.63 2.14
CA ASP A 67 35.57 -24.91 3.18
C ASP A 67 36.39 -23.66 3.48
N LEU A 68 36.09 -22.96 4.58
CA LEU A 68 36.76 -21.72 4.97
C LEU A 68 38.20 -21.90 5.43
N ASN A 69 38.66 -23.12 5.67
CA ASN A 69 40.08 -23.38 5.94
C ASN A 69 40.95 -23.12 4.70
N LYS A 70 40.33 -23.09 3.51
CA LYS A 70 41.00 -22.83 2.22
C LYS A 70 40.72 -21.43 1.67
N VAL A 71 40.07 -20.57 2.45
CA VAL A 71 39.68 -19.22 2.05
C VAL A 71 40.46 -18.20 2.88
N ASP A 72 40.86 -17.12 2.21
CA ASP A 72 41.53 -15.97 2.81
C ASP A 72 40.49 -15.12 3.56
N ILE A 73 40.70 -14.95 4.87
CA ILE A 73 39.81 -14.23 5.78
C ILE A 73 40.65 -13.29 6.64
N LYS A 74 40.27 -12.00 6.67
CA LYS A 74 40.93 -10.96 7.47
C LYS A 74 39.92 -10.35 8.44
N GLY A 75 40.28 -10.27 9.73
CA GLY A 75 39.47 -9.59 10.76
C GLY A 75 38.31 -10.39 11.37
N TRP A 76 38.18 -11.66 11.00
CA TRP A 76 37.13 -12.56 11.49
C TRP A 76 37.76 -13.79 12.14
N THR A 77 37.13 -14.28 13.20
CA THR A 77 37.54 -15.50 13.91
C THR A 77 36.80 -16.70 13.34
N LYS A 78 37.55 -17.73 12.93
CA LYS A 78 37.00 -19.03 12.50
C LYS A 78 36.73 -19.91 13.71
N ALA A 79 35.60 -20.61 13.71
CA ALA A 79 35.39 -21.68 14.67
C ALA A 79 36.29 -22.88 14.36
N ASN A 80 36.65 -23.64 15.40
CA ASN A 80 37.46 -24.84 15.28
C ASN A 80 36.61 -26.03 14.78
N THR A 81 36.23 -26.01 13.51
CA THR A 81 35.44 -27.05 12.84
C THR A 81 36.10 -27.48 11.53
N LYS A 82 35.70 -28.65 10.99
CA LYS A 82 36.23 -29.18 9.72
C LYS A 82 36.06 -28.22 8.53
N THR A 83 35.10 -27.31 8.61
CA THR A 83 34.74 -26.35 7.54
C THR A 83 35.12 -24.91 7.87
N GLY A 84 35.56 -24.63 9.11
CA GLY A 84 35.91 -23.29 9.59
C GLY A 84 34.72 -22.40 9.93
N TYR A 85 33.48 -22.93 9.92
CA TYR A 85 32.26 -22.22 10.33
C TYR A 85 31.85 -22.53 11.77
N PRO A 86 31.09 -21.63 12.43
CA PRO A 86 30.77 -20.27 11.98
C PRO A 86 31.99 -19.34 12.02
N ILE A 87 31.94 -18.22 11.30
CA ILE A 87 32.89 -17.10 11.46
C ILE A 87 32.21 -15.92 12.14
N GLN A 88 32.93 -15.22 13.02
CA GLN A 88 32.41 -14.07 13.76
C GLN A 88 33.41 -12.91 13.70
N THR A 89 32.90 -11.68 13.68
CA THR A 89 33.71 -10.46 13.70
C THR A 89 34.33 -10.20 15.09
N ASN A 90 35.59 -9.73 15.13
CA ASN A 90 36.25 -9.29 16.36
C ASN A 90 36.10 -7.77 16.56
N GLY A 91 34.86 -7.28 16.55
CA GLY A 91 34.55 -5.86 16.45
C GLY A 91 34.63 -5.33 15.00
N TYR A 92 33.99 -4.19 14.73
CA TYR A 92 34.01 -3.60 13.39
C TYR A 92 35.40 -3.04 13.03
N SER A 93 35.85 -3.36 11.82
CA SER A 93 36.96 -2.71 11.14
C SER A 93 36.69 -2.70 9.63
N LYS A 94 37.09 -1.63 8.94
CA LYS A 94 36.99 -1.53 7.46
C LYS A 94 37.75 -2.63 6.73
N ASP A 95 38.70 -3.27 7.41
CA ASP A 95 39.50 -4.38 6.89
C ASP A 95 38.86 -5.76 7.05
N ASN A 96 37.72 -5.87 7.75
CA ASN A 96 37.03 -7.13 8.00
C ASN A 96 36.45 -7.67 6.69
N LYS A 97 37.12 -8.63 6.06
CA LYS A 97 36.69 -9.20 4.78
C LYS A 97 37.02 -10.68 4.59
N LEU A 98 36.16 -11.33 3.83
CA LEU A 98 36.27 -12.70 3.33
C LEU A 98 36.34 -12.67 1.82
N SER A 99 37.35 -13.29 1.20
CA SER A 99 37.53 -13.24 -0.26
C SER A 99 37.51 -14.63 -0.91
N ILE A 100 36.52 -14.88 -1.75
CA ILE A 100 36.25 -16.18 -2.37
C ILE A 100 36.44 -16.08 -3.89
N LYS A 101 37.16 -17.01 -4.50
CA LYS A 101 37.21 -17.09 -5.97
C LYS A 101 35.92 -17.74 -6.50
N PRO A 102 35.16 -17.11 -7.41
CA PRO A 102 33.95 -17.70 -7.97
C PRO A 102 34.30 -18.98 -8.75
N SER A 103 33.46 -20.01 -8.60
CA SER A 103 33.61 -21.26 -9.35
C SER A 103 32.71 -21.25 -10.59
N PRO A 104 33.08 -21.92 -11.70
CA PRO A 104 32.21 -22.03 -12.88
C PRO A 104 30.83 -22.62 -12.59
N ARG A 105 30.66 -23.37 -11.49
CA ARG A 105 29.36 -23.92 -11.08
C ARG A 105 28.36 -22.85 -10.68
N LEU A 106 28.82 -21.65 -10.30
CA LEU A 106 27.93 -20.52 -9.97
C LEU A 106 27.11 -20.02 -11.17
N MET A 107 27.45 -20.41 -12.41
CA MET A 107 26.59 -20.16 -13.59
C MET A 107 25.29 -20.96 -13.56
N PHE A 108 25.26 -22.06 -12.80
CA PHE A 108 24.14 -23.00 -12.74
C PHE A 108 23.54 -23.11 -11.34
N ASN A 109 24.20 -22.57 -10.32
CA ASN A 109 23.87 -22.73 -8.91
C ASN A 109 23.91 -21.38 -8.17
N LYS A 110 23.11 -21.24 -7.12
CA LYS A 110 23.14 -20.07 -6.24
C LYS A 110 24.36 -20.05 -5.33
N LEU A 111 24.76 -18.84 -4.92
CA LEU A 111 25.61 -18.64 -3.75
C LEU A 111 24.71 -18.26 -2.57
N THR A 112 24.61 -19.11 -1.56
CA THR A 112 23.77 -18.85 -0.38
C THR A 112 24.65 -18.49 0.81
N VAL A 113 24.44 -17.32 1.41
CA VAL A 113 25.11 -16.87 2.62
C VAL A 113 24.11 -16.89 3.78
N ASN A 114 24.40 -17.68 4.81
CA ASN A 114 23.62 -17.74 6.04
C ASN A 114 24.35 -16.94 7.12
N PHE A 115 23.71 -15.89 7.61
CA PHE A 115 24.30 -15.00 8.62
C PHE A 115 23.28 -14.60 9.70
N GLU A 116 23.84 -14.11 10.80
CA GLU A 116 23.15 -13.73 12.04
C GLU A 116 23.74 -12.43 12.55
N THR A 117 22.86 -11.56 13.08
CA THR A 117 23.22 -10.24 13.60
C THR A 117 22.54 -9.98 14.93
N SER A 118 23.23 -9.29 15.83
CA SER A 118 22.61 -8.63 16.99
C SER A 118 22.69 -7.10 16.81
N PRO A 119 21.87 -6.28 17.50
CA PRO A 119 20.46 -5.96 17.24
C PRO A 119 20.22 -5.29 15.85
N LYS A 120 19.09 -4.58 15.67
CA LYS A 120 18.41 -4.05 14.44
C LYS A 120 19.25 -3.31 13.36
N TYR A 121 20.58 -3.24 13.44
CA TYR A 121 21.39 -2.32 12.62
C TYR A 121 22.69 -2.88 12.02
N SER A 122 22.97 -4.18 12.11
CA SER A 122 24.17 -4.74 11.46
C SER A 122 23.88 -5.14 10.02
N THR A 123 24.64 -4.60 9.06
CA THR A 123 24.56 -4.94 7.64
C THR A 123 25.89 -5.50 7.15
N ALA A 124 25.83 -6.41 6.19
CA ALA A 124 27.02 -6.86 5.47
C ALA A 124 26.89 -6.50 4.00
N VAL A 125 28.02 -6.27 3.37
CA VAL A 125 28.12 -5.97 1.96
C VAL A 125 28.92 -7.07 1.28
N MET A 126 28.32 -7.66 0.26
CA MET A 126 29.01 -8.52 -0.68
C MET A 126 29.34 -7.73 -1.94
N THR A 127 30.63 -7.61 -2.23
CA THR A 127 31.14 -7.06 -3.48
C THR A 127 31.56 -8.20 -4.40
N TYR A 128 31.13 -8.16 -5.65
CA TYR A 128 31.53 -9.06 -6.72
C TYR A 128 31.75 -8.21 -7.98
N LEU A 129 32.51 -8.68 -8.97
CA LEU A 129 32.66 -8.00 -10.28
C LEU A 129 33.03 -6.50 -10.17
N LYS A 130 34.26 -6.14 -9.77
CA LYS A 130 34.92 -4.81 -9.60
C LYS A 130 34.07 -3.65 -9.04
N ASP A 131 32.94 -3.40 -9.67
CA ASP A 131 31.87 -2.52 -9.33
C ASP A 131 30.56 -3.35 -9.32
N HIS A 132 30.33 -4.34 -8.45
CA HIS A 132 28.97 -4.82 -8.11
C HIS A 132 28.87 -5.08 -6.61
N THR A 133 27.93 -4.46 -5.92
CA THR A 133 27.84 -4.42 -4.45
C THR A 133 26.41 -4.71 -4.04
N MET A 134 26.22 -5.67 -3.14
CA MET A 134 24.93 -6.06 -2.62
C MET A 134 24.96 -5.97 -1.09
N THR A 135 24.06 -5.15 -0.54
CA THR A 135 23.87 -5.05 0.91
C THR A 135 22.92 -6.16 1.35
N MET A 136 23.38 -6.98 2.29
CA MET A 136 22.64 -8.07 2.93
C MET A 136 22.05 -7.56 4.25
N TYR A 137 20.74 -7.74 4.41
CA TYR A 137 19.99 -7.32 5.60
C TYR A 137 19.53 -8.55 6.39
N ALA A 138 19.56 -8.46 7.72
CA ALA A 138 18.87 -9.39 8.58
C ALA A 138 17.62 -8.75 9.20
N SER A 139 16.48 -9.45 9.12
CA SER A 139 15.20 -9.02 9.71
C SER A 139 15.22 -9.18 11.23
N SER A 140 14.61 -8.23 11.96
CA SER A 140 14.47 -8.28 13.42
C SER A 140 13.54 -9.37 13.94
N SER A 141 12.76 -10.01 13.07
CA SER A 141 11.81 -11.07 13.46
C SER A 141 12.47 -12.41 13.80
N ASP A 142 13.61 -12.73 13.18
CA ASP A 142 14.13 -14.12 13.18
C ASP A 142 15.57 -14.27 13.71
N ASN A 143 16.27 -13.16 14.03
CA ASN A 143 17.70 -13.12 14.40
C ASN A 143 18.69 -13.79 13.41
N ARG A 144 18.20 -14.47 12.37
CA ARG A 144 18.96 -15.15 11.33
C ARG A 144 18.36 -14.79 9.99
N SER A 145 19.21 -14.67 8.97
CA SER A 145 18.75 -14.41 7.62
C SER A 145 19.54 -15.20 6.60
N TYR A 146 18.80 -15.62 5.57
CA TYR A 146 19.30 -16.39 4.45
C TYR A 146 19.28 -15.48 3.24
N VAL A 147 20.44 -15.20 2.66
CA VAL A 147 20.52 -14.47 1.41
C VAL A 147 21.00 -15.42 0.32
N ASP A 148 20.06 -15.78 -0.55
CA ASP A 148 20.29 -16.51 -1.78
C ASP A 148 20.69 -15.52 -2.88
N ILE A 149 21.88 -15.71 -3.43
CA ILE A 149 22.39 -14.88 -4.52
C ILE A 149 22.40 -15.71 -5.79
N ASN A 150 21.62 -15.27 -6.77
CA ASN A 150 21.74 -15.77 -8.13
C ASN A 150 22.95 -15.08 -8.77
N TYR A 151 24.11 -15.75 -8.74
CA TYR A 151 25.22 -15.36 -9.60
C TYR A 151 24.75 -15.60 -11.04
N THR A 152 24.66 -14.53 -11.84
CA THR A 152 24.17 -14.49 -13.24
C THR A 152 23.85 -15.87 -13.84
N ASP A 153 22.56 -16.23 -13.87
CA ASP A 153 22.07 -17.50 -14.42
C ASP A 153 22.48 -17.61 -15.90
N PHE A 154 22.99 -18.78 -16.33
CA PHE A 154 23.36 -19.07 -17.72
C PHE A 154 22.32 -18.61 -18.74
N LEU A 155 21.03 -18.75 -18.40
CA LEU A 155 19.93 -18.32 -19.26
C LEU A 155 19.95 -16.80 -19.51
N SER A 156 20.32 -16.00 -18.51
CA SER A 156 20.46 -14.54 -18.65
C SER A 156 21.59 -14.18 -19.60
N ILE A 157 22.76 -14.80 -19.41
CA ILE A 157 23.95 -14.58 -20.26
C ILE A 157 23.63 -14.95 -21.71
N LEU A 158 23.01 -16.10 -21.91
CA LEU A 158 22.60 -16.57 -23.23
C LEU A 158 21.61 -15.60 -23.89
N THR A 159 20.58 -15.18 -23.17
CA THR A 159 19.55 -14.26 -23.68
C THR A 159 20.17 -12.92 -24.11
N GLN A 160 21.01 -12.36 -23.25
CA GLN A 160 21.72 -11.11 -23.51
C GLN A 160 22.65 -11.20 -24.73
N THR A 161 23.42 -12.29 -24.81
CA THR A 161 24.32 -12.55 -25.93
C THR A 161 23.55 -12.66 -27.25
N LEU A 162 22.41 -13.35 -27.25
CA LEU A 162 21.54 -13.48 -28.42
C LEU A 162 20.95 -12.13 -28.85
N ILE A 163 20.50 -11.29 -27.90
CA ILE A 163 20.01 -9.93 -28.19
C ILE A 163 21.10 -9.09 -28.85
N PHE A 164 22.33 -9.14 -28.33
CA PHE A 164 23.45 -8.38 -28.88
C PHE A 164 23.82 -8.83 -30.29
N ILE A 165 24.04 -10.14 -30.50
CA ILE A 165 24.36 -10.70 -31.82
C ILE A 165 23.24 -10.36 -32.81
N GLY A 166 21.98 -10.55 -32.41
CA GLY A 166 20.83 -10.19 -33.24
C GLY A 166 20.81 -8.70 -33.60
N SER A 167 21.17 -7.84 -32.66
CA SER A 167 21.23 -6.37 -32.87
C SER A 167 22.32 -5.98 -33.86
N ILE A 168 23.51 -6.58 -33.78
CA ILE A 168 24.59 -6.37 -34.76
C ILE A 168 24.13 -6.80 -36.15
N VAL A 169 23.52 -7.98 -36.27
CA VAL A 169 23.04 -8.51 -37.54
C VAL A 169 22.00 -7.57 -38.15
N LEU A 170 21.02 -7.13 -37.35
CA LEU A 170 20.00 -6.17 -37.77
C LEU A 170 20.60 -4.82 -38.19
N PHE A 171 21.53 -4.28 -37.40
CA PHE A 171 22.19 -3.02 -37.73
C PHE A 171 23.03 -3.11 -39.01
N SER A 172 23.69 -4.25 -39.24
CA SER A 172 24.41 -4.53 -40.49
C SER A 172 23.48 -4.49 -41.70
N PHE A 173 22.26 -5.01 -41.58
CA PHE A 173 21.23 -4.85 -42.61
C PHE A 173 20.83 -3.39 -42.83
N PHE A 174 20.72 -2.59 -41.77
CA PHE A 174 20.45 -1.15 -41.90
C PHE A 174 21.55 -0.44 -42.70
N ILE A 175 22.83 -0.62 -42.35
CA ILE A 175 23.96 0.00 -43.06
C ILE A 175 23.97 -0.44 -44.53
N TYR A 176 23.81 -1.74 -44.78
CA TYR A 176 23.74 -2.28 -46.14
C TYR A 176 22.59 -1.66 -46.96
N ASN A 177 21.40 -1.60 -46.38
CA ASN A 177 20.22 -1.05 -47.04
C ASN A 177 20.36 0.46 -47.26
N LEU A 178 20.93 1.19 -46.31
CA LEU A 178 21.20 2.61 -46.36
C LEU A 178 22.15 2.96 -47.51
N ILE A 179 23.30 2.28 -47.60
CA ILE A 179 24.28 2.50 -48.67
C ILE A 179 23.66 2.24 -50.04
N ARG A 180 22.95 1.11 -50.21
CA ARG A 180 22.29 0.79 -51.48
C ARG A 180 21.22 1.80 -51.87
N ARG A 181 20.49 2.34 -50.90
CA ARG A 181 19.45 3.36 -51.13
C ARG A 181 20.06 4.66 -51.64
N ILE A 182 21.16 5.11 -51.04
CA ILE A 182 21.89 6.31 -51.46
C ILE A 182 22.58 6.11 -52.82
N GLU A 183 23.20 4.95 -53.06
CA GLU A 183 23.87 4.67 -54.34
C GLU A 183 22.90 4.62 -55.53
N LYS A 184 21.65 4.21 -55.31
CA LYS A 184 20.62 4.13 -56.35
C LYS A 184 19.85 5.43 -56.57
N ALA A 185 19.99 6.42 -55.70
CA ALA A 185 19.22 7.64 -55.77
C ALA A 185 19.77 8.60 -56.83
N GLU A 186 18.90 9.08 -57.71
CA GLU A 186 19.25 10.11 -58.71
C GLU A 186 19.68 11.43 -58.04
N ASN A 187 18.98 11.83 -56.96
CA ASN A 187 19.34 12.99 -56.15
C ASN A 187 19.72 12.55 -54.73
N LYS A 188 21.02 12.38 -54.50
CA LYS A 188 21.58 11.94 -53.21
C LYS A 188 21.22 12.87 -52.05
N LYS A 189 21.23 14.19 -52.25
CA LYS A 189 20.88 15.16 -51.19
C LYS A 189 19.43 15.01 -50.74
N LYS A 190 18.51 14.89 -51.70
CA LYS A 190 17.08 14.68 -51.43
C LYS A 190 16.82 13.35 -50.73
N GLU A 191 17.52 12.29 -51.14
CA GLU A 191 17.37 10.96 -50.54
C GLU A 191 17.86 10.93 -49.08
N ILE A 192 18.98 11.58 -48.79
CA ILE A 192 19.49 11.73 -47.40
C ILE A 192 18.42 12.40 -46.52
N LEU A 193 17.74 13.43 -47.02
CA LEU A 193 16.65 14.10 -46.29
C LEU A 193 15.47 13.15 -46.02
N TYR A 194 15.08 12.32 -47.00
CA TYR A 194 14.02 11.33 -46.83
C TYR A 194 14.39 10.22 -45.85
N ILE A 195 15.64 9.76 -45.88
CA ILE A 195 16.16 8.80 -44.90
C ILE A 195 16.06 9.42 -43.51
N GLY A 196 16.51 10.66 -43.31
CA GLY A 196 16.37 11.35 -42.03
C GLY A 196 14.92 11.37 -41.53
N LYS A 197 13.96 11.72 -42.41
CA LYS A 197 12.53 11.69 -42.10
C LYS A 197 12.01 10.29 -41.75
N ASP A 198 12.49 9.25 -42.44
CA ASP A 198 12.08 7.88 -42.17
C ASP A 198 12.47 7.43 -40.77
N TYR A 199 13.66 7.80 -40.28
CA TYR A 199 14.20 7.33 -38.99
C TYR A 199 14.02 8.31 -37.83
N ILE A 200 13.52 9.53 -38.06
CA ILE A 200 13.38 10.58 -37.03
C ILE A 200 12.69 10.10 -35.75
N LEU A 201 11.63 9.28 -35.87
CA LEU A 201 10.92 8.74 -34.71
C LEU A 201 11.81 7.82 -33.85
N ASN A 202 12.67 6.99 -34.45
CA ASN A 202 13.56 6.11 -33.69
C ASN A 202 14.59 6.92 -32.91
N PHE A 203 15.15 7.98 -33.52
CA PHE A 203 16.08 8.89 -32.85
C PHE A 203 15.41 9.69 -31.73
N LEU A 204 14.19 10.19 -31.96
CA LEU A 204 13.40 10.87 -30.93
C LEU A 204 13.11 9.94 -29.74
N VAL A 205 12.65 8.71 -30.02
CA VAL A 205 12.39 7.71 -28.97
C VAL A 205 13.66 7.40 -28.20
N PHE A 206 14.79 7.16 -28.88
CA PHE A 206 16.07 6.94 -28.21
C PHE A 206 16.49 8.11 -27.33
N GLY A 207 16.38 9.35 -27.83
CA GLY A 207 16.67 10.55 -27.06
C GLY A 207 15.78 10.70 -25.83
N VAL A 208 14.47 10.48 -25.97
CA VAL A 208 13.51 10.51 -24.85
C VAL A 208 13.81 9.40 -23.84
N SER A 209 14.15 8.20 -24.30
CA SER A 209 14.52 7.07 -23.44
C SER A 209 15.78 7.36 -22.63
N VAL A 210 16.85 7.86 -23.24
CA VAL A 210 18.08 8.20 -22.52
C VAL A 210 17.85 9.38 -21.56
N TYR A 211 17.13 10.41 -22.00
CA TYR A 211 16.80 11.56 -21.16
C TYR A 211 15.91 11.18 -19.97
N GLY A 212 14.87 10.38 -20.20
CA GLY A 212 13.96 9.92 -19.15
C GLY A 212 14.66 9.01 -18.14
N LEU A 213 15.55 8.12 -18.61
CA LEU A 213 16.37 7.29 -17.73
C LEU A 213 17.30 8.15 -16.87
N SER A 214 17.91 9.19 -17.46
CA SER A 214 18.75 10.14 -16.72
C SER A 214 17.94 10.90 -15.65
N LYS A 215 16.69 11.28 -15.94
CA LYS A 215 15.85 11.97 -14.96
C LYS A 215 15.35 11.07 -13.84
N LEU A 216 15.01 9.82 -14.16
CA LEU A 216 14.63 8.84 -13.15
C LEU A 216 15.81 8.47 -12.25
N ARG A 217 17.04 8.46 -12.77
CA ARG A 217 18.24 8.20 -11.98
C ARG A 217 18.38 9.16 -10.80
N ASP A 218 18.05 10.44 -11.01
CA ASP A 218 18.11 11.47 -9.97
C ASP A 218 17.14 11.19 -8.79
N HIS A 219 16.17 10.30 -9.00
CA HIS A 219 15.11 9.95 -8.05
C HIS A 219 15.26 8.54 -7.47
N VAL A 220 16.29 7.78 -7.83
CA VAL A 220 16.56 6.48 -7.20
C VAL A 220 17.73 6.65 -6.24
N ASN A 221 17.68 5.98 -5.09
CA ASN A 221 18.80 5.95 -4.16
C ASN A 221 20.10 5.55 -4.87
N ASN A 222 21.25 5.90 -4.31
CA ASN A 222 22.59 5.57 -4.83
C ASN A 222 22.89 4.05 -4.84
N GLU A 223 21.89 3.20 -5.07
CA GLU A 223 22.08 1.85 -5.55
C GLU A 223 22.86 1.92 -6.86
N ILE A 224 24.09 1.39 -6.81
CA ILE A 224 24.99 1.41 -7.95
C ILE A 224 24.53 0.36 -9.00
N TYR A 225 23.62 -0.56 -8.63
CA TYR A 225 23.20 -1.72 -9.44
C TYR A 225 21.69 -2.02 -9.38
N PHE A 226 21.14 -2.44 -10.50
CA PHE A 226 19.75 -2.89 -10.68
C PHE A 226 19.73 -4.34 -11.17
N THR A 227 18.79 -5.16 -10.72
CA THR A 227 18.70 -6.54 -11.23
C THR A 227 17.83 -6.60 -12.47
N PHE A 228 18.39 -7.01 -13.61
CA PHE A 228 17.70 -7.19 -14.88
C PHE A 228 18.01 -8.58 -15.47
N PHE A 229 16.99 -9.34 -15.88
CA PHE A 229 17.12 -10.77 -16.25
C PHE A 229 17.80 -11.66 -15.19
N ARG A 230 17.66 -11.33 -13.89
CA ARG A 230 18.40 -11.99 -12.78
C ARG A 230 19.92 -11.76 -12.82
N ALA A 231 20.37 -10.69 -13.47
CA ALA A 231 21.75 -10.23 -13.50
C ALA A 231 21.84 -8.76 -13.02
N PRO A 232 22.91 -8.32 -12.35
CA PRO A 232 23.05 -6.93 -11.94
C PRO A 232 23.52 -6.03 -13.10
N PHE A 233 23.00 -4.81 -13.16
CA PHE A 233 23.26 -3.80 -14.19
C PHE A 233 23.54 -2.45 -13.55
N THR A 234 24.58 -1.74 -13.99
CA THR A 234 24.75 -0.32 -13.68
C THR A 234 23.84 0.54 -14.54
N TYR A 235 23.69 1.82 -14.18
CA TYR A 235 23.07 2.81 -15.05
C TYR A 235 23.72 2.87 -16.46
N ASN A 236 25.05 2.78 -16.53
CA ASN A 236 25.77 2.78 -17.81
C ASN A 236 25.47 1.52 -18.63
N ASP A 237 25.35 0.37 -17.98
CA ASP A 237 24.95 -0.88 -18.63
C ASP A 237 23.54 -0.74 -19.23
N LEU A 238 22.60 -0.09 -18.54
CA LEU A 238 21.24 0.17 -19.05
C LEU A 238 21.27 1.11 -20.28
N VAL A 239 22.05 2.19 -20.24
CA VAL A 239 22.23 3.10 -21.39
C VAL A 239 22.85 2.37 -22.57
N GLY A 240 23.87 1.53 -22.33
CA GLY A 240 24.49 0.69 -23.35
C GLY A 240 23.49 -0.27 -23.99
N PHE A 241 22.66 -0.92 -23.17
CA PHE A 241 21.65 -1.85 -23.63
C PHE A 241 20.55 -1.18 -24.47
N ILE A 242 20.05 -0.02 -24.04
CA ILE A 242 19.10 0.80 -24.83
C ILE A 242 19.72 1.21 -26.17
N SER A 243 21.01 1.55 -26.18
CA SER A 243 21.74 1.91 -27.40
C SER A 243 21.84 0.73 -28.38
N ILE A 244 22.13 -0.47 -27.89
CA ILE A 244 22.17 -1.70 -28.71
C ILE A 244 20.80 -1.98 -29.35
N VAL A 245 19.72 -1.90 -28.57
CA VAL A 245 18.36 -2.12 -29.09
C VAL A 245 17.92 -1.01 -30.04
N PHE A 246 18.37 0.23 -29.82
CA PHE A 246 18.17 1.31 -30.79
C PHE A 246 18.81 0.97 -32.15
N LEU A 247 20.04 0.44 -32.18
CA LEU A 247 20.68 0.01 -33.43
C LEU A 247 19.89 -1.12 -34.11
N ALA A 248 19.41 -2.09 -33.34
CA ALA A 248 18.53 -3.15 -33.84
C ALA A 248 17.24 -2.59 -34.45
N SER A 249 16.66 -1.56 -33.82
CA SER A 249 15.44 -0.87 -34.26
C SER A 249 15.59 -0.25 -35.65
N LEU A 250 16.75 0.36 -35.93
CA LEU A 250 17.08 0.90 -37.26
C LEU A 250 17.14 -0.22 -38.30
N GLY A 251 17.76 -1.35 -37.92
CA GLY A 251 17.79 -2.60 -38.68
C GLY A 251 16.42 -3.10 -39.07
N MET A 252 15.57 -3.35 -38.08
CA MET A 252 14.19 -3.81 -38.27
C MET A 252 13.41 -2.88 -39.20
N LYS A 253 13.46 -1.57 -38.95
CA LYS A 253 12.74 -0.59 -39.77
C LYS A 253 13.23 -0.55 -41.22
N SER A 254 14.53 -0.75 -41.45
CA SER A 254 15.10 -0.85 -42.81
C SER A 254 14.54 -2.06 -43.58
N ILE A 255 14.33 -3.18 -42.89
CA ILE A 255 13.77 -4.40 -43.48
C ILE A 255 12.28 -4.19 -43.82
N TYR A 256 11.51 -3.57 -42.91
CA TYR A 256 10.10 -3.23 -43.13
C TYR A 256 9.88 -2.33 -44.35
N LYS A 257 10.77 -1.37 -44.59
CA LYS A 257 10.68 -0.44 -45.75
C LYS A 257 11.00 -1.10 -47.08
N ARG A 258 11.77 -2.20 -47.10
CA ARG A 258 12.26 -2.85 -48.32
C ARG A 258 11.39 -4.03 -48.78
N LYS A 259 10.71 -4.72 -47.86
CA LYS A 259 9.86 -5.86 -48.20
C LYS A 259 8.61 -5.40 -48.97
N SER A 260 8.43 -5.95 -50.17
CA SER A 260 7.23 -5.79 -51.01
C SER A 260 6.08 -6.73 -50.63
N ASN A 261 6.34 -7.76 -49.81
CA ASN A 261 5.38 -8.79 -49.47
C ASN A 261 4.55 -8.37 -48.23
N ILE A 262 3.43 -7.70 -48.49
CA ILE A 262 2.56 -7.03 -47.50
C ILE A 262 2.03 -8.01 -46.43
N ARG A 263 1.80 -9.28 -46.78
CA ARG A 263 1.08 -10.24 -45.94
C ARG A 263 1.88 -10.70 -44.71
N ALA A 264 3.17 -11.04 -44.87
CA ALA A 264 4.00 -11.49 -43.75
C ALA A 264 4.26 -10.37 -42.73
N LEU A 265 4.45 -9.14 -43.21
CA LEU A 265 4.60 -7.96 -42.34
C LEU A 265 3.30 -7.67 -41.58
N ASP A 266 2.14 -7.82 -42.21
CA ASP A 266 0.87 -7.60 -41.52
C ASP A 266 0.61 -8.68 -40.44
N ILE A 267 0.98 -9.94 -40.71
CA ILE A 267 0.96 -11.01 -39.70
C ILE A 267 1.88 -10.65 -38.52
N THR A 268 3.12 -10.23 -38.77
CA THR A 268 4.04 -9.80 -37.69
C THR A 268 3.47 -8.62 -36.91
N ASN A 269 2.87 -7.63 -37.58
CA ASN A 269 2.23 -6.50 -36.92
C ASN A 269 1.05 -6.93 -36.03
N TRP A 270 0.26 -7.90 -36.46
CA TRP A 270 -0.82 -8.47 -35.65
C TRP A 270 -0.31 -9.28 -34.46
N ILE A 271 0.75 -10.06 -34.63
CA ILE A 271 1.40 -10.77 -33.52
C ILE A 271 1.90 -9.76 -32.48
N LEU A 272 2.62 -8.71 -32.90
CA LEU A 272 3.08 -7.65 -32.00
C LEU A 272 1.91 -6.92 -31.33
N PHE A 273 0.82 -6.68 -32.06
CA PHE A 273 -0.40 -6.10 -31.50
C PHE A 273 -1.01 -6.97 -30.40
N ILE A 274 -1.03 -8.30 -30.56
CA ILE A 274 -1.54 -9.24 -29.55
C ILE A 274 -0.58 -9.39 -28.37
N LEU A 275 0.74 -9.34 -28.60
CA LEU A 275 1.76 -9.46 -27.56
C LEU A 275 1.94 -8.18 -26.73
N ASN A 276 1.66 -7.01 -27.31
CA ASN A 276 1.89 -5.72 -26.65
C ASN A 276 1.23 -5.58 -25.26
N PRO A 277 -0.03 -6.01 -25.04
CA PRO A 277 -0.64 -5.98 -23.71
C PRO A 277 0.08 -6.84 -22.68
N PHE A 278 0.57 -8.03 -23.05
CA PHE A 278 1.34 -8.89 -22.15
C PHE A 278 2.65 -8.22 -21.75
N MET A 279 3.37 -7.66 -22.72
CA MET A 279 4.62 -6.96 -22.45
C MET A 279 4.38 -5.69 -21.62
N SER A 280 3.32 -4.94 -21.91
CA SER A 280 2.96 -3.73 -21.17
C SER A 280 2.55 -4.05 -19.73
N PHE A 281 1.83 -5.15 -19.52
CA PHE A 281 1.51 -5.65 -18.17
C PHE A 281 2.76 -6.08 -17.41
N TYR A 282 3.65 -6.87 -18.04
CA TYR A 282 4.93 -7.25 -17.44
C TYR A 282 5.74 -6.03 -16.99
N ILE A 283 5.83 -5.00 -17.84
CA ILE A 283 6.53 -3.75 -17.55
C ILE A 283 5.88 -3.00 -16.40
N LEU A 284 4.55 -2.90 -16.38
CA LEU A 284 3.79 -2.24 -15.31
C LEU A 284 4.09 -2.90 -13.96
N GLU A 285 3.91 -4.22 -13.86
CA GLU A 285 4.10 -4.95 -12.60
C GLU A 285 5.57 -4.95 -12.16
N SER A 286 6.50 -5.03 -13.11
CA SER A 286 7.94 -4.98 -12.85
C SER A 286 8.41 -3.69 -12.19
N ALA A 287 7.63 -2.61 -12.22
CA ALA A 287 8.00 -1.34 -11.61
C ALA A 287 7.92 -1.37 -10.07
N TYR A 288 7.00 -2.16 -9.50
CA TYR A 288 6.68 -2.05 -8.07
C TYR A 288 6.19 -3.35 -7.39
N ASN A 289 5.78 -4.38 -8.13
CA ASN A 289 5.18 -5.60 -7.56
C ASN A 289 6.26 -6.66 -7.23
N PRO A 290 6.55 -6.93 -5.94
CA PRO A 290 7.55 -7.91 -5.54
C PRO A 290 7.11 -9.37 -5.77
N ASN A 291 5.80 -9.61 -5.89
CA ASN A 291 5.21 -10.95 -6.02
C ASN A 291 4.83 -11.30 -7.46
N PHE A 292 5.26 -10.51 -8.44
CA PHE A 292 4.89 -10.74 -9.84
C PHE A 292 5.26 -12.16 -10.32
N ALA A 293 6.39 -12.70 -9.88
CA ALA A 293 6.85 -14.04 -10.27
C ALA A 293 5.97 -15.18 -9.71
N SER A 294 5.21 -14.94 -8.63
CA SER A 294 4.29 -15.91 -8.03
C SER A 294 2.83 -15.68 -8.41
N MET A 295 2.55 -14.70 -9.28
CA MET A 295 1.20 -14.41 -9.76
C MET A 295 0.65 -15.57 -10.60
N GLU A 296 -0.58 -15.98 -10.31
CA GLU A 296 -1.24 -17.03 -11.09
C GLU A 296 -1.46 -16.61 -12.55
N VAL A 297 -1.31 -17.56 -13.46
CA VAL A 297 -1.43 -17.32 -14.91
C VAL A 297 -2.79 -16.73 -15.27
N ILE A 298 -3.86 -17.10 -14.57
CA ILE A 298 -5.20 -16.55 -14.83
C ILE A 298 -5.25 -15.03 -14.62
N TYR A 299 -4.59 -14.49 -13.59
CA TYR A 299 -4.54 -13.05 -13.35
C TYR A 299 -3.70 -12.34 -14.41
N ILE A 300 -2.60 -12.95 -14.86
CA ILE A 300 -1.80 -12.43 -15.98
C ILE A 300 -2.67 -12.31 -17.24
N LEU A 301 -3.46 -13.34 -17.55
CA LEU A 301 -4.36 -13.36 -18.71
C LEU A 301 -5.46 -12.30 -18.60
N ILE A 302 -6.07 -12.14 -17.41
CA ILE A 302 -7.13 -11.14 -17.18
C ILE A 302 -6.58 -9.73 -17.35
N ASN A 303 -5.44 -9.40 -16.75
CA ASN A 303 -4.84 -8.08 -16.88
C ASN A 303 -4.42 -7.78 -18.33
N ALA A 304 -3.79 -8.74 -19.00
CA ALA A 304 -3.43 -8.61 -20.40
C ALA A 304 -4.68 -8.44 -21.29
N LEU A 305 -5.79 -9.11 -20.97
CA LEU A 305 -7.07 -8.94 -21.66
C LEU A 305 -7.63 -7.52 -21.46
N ILE A 306 -7.62 -6.99 -20.24
CA ILE A 306 -8.07 -5.61 -19.96
C ILE A 306 -7.25 -4.62 -20.80
N LEU A 307 -5.91 -4.73 -20.77
CA LEU A 307 -5.04 -3.87 -21.58
C LEU A 307 -5.25 -4.06 -23.08
N PHE A 308 -5.48 -5.29 -23.54
CA PHE A 308 -5.78 -5.59 -24.94
C PHE A 308 -7.08 -4.92 -25.40
N LEU A 309 -8.13 -4.94 -24.57
CA LEU A 309 -9.41 -4.31 -24.90
C LEU A 309 -9.27 -2.79 -24.99
N ILE A 310 -8.56 -2.16 -24.05
CA ILE A 310 -8.25 -0.73 -24.12
C ILE A 310 -7.42 -0.43 -25.38
N GLN A 311 -6.43 -1.27 -25.71
CA GLN A 311 -5.63 -1.13 -26.92
C GLN A 311 -6.48 -1.17 -28.19
N VAL A 312 -7.44 -2.10 -28.26
CA VAL A 312 -8.37 -2.24 -29.37
C VAL A 312 -9.24 -0.99 -29.49
N LEU A 313 -9.79 -0.47 -28.38
CA LEU A 313 -10.55 0.79 -28.36
C LEU A 313 -9.75 1.95 -28.95
N ILE A 314 -8.49 2.13 -28.50
CA ILE A 314 -7.60 3.17 -29.03
C ILE A 314 -7.29 2.94 -30.51
N TYR A 315 -7.03 1.69 -30.91
CA TYR A 315 -6.79 1.34 -32.31
C TYR A 315 -7.98 1.68 -33.20
N ILE A 316 -9.22 1.53 -32.73
CA ILE A 316 -10.42 1.88 -33.49
C ILE A 316 -10.50 3.38 -33.72
N VAL A 317 -10.19 4.18 -32.70
CA VAL A 317 -10.19 5.65 -32.78
C VAL A 317 -9.05 6.15 -33.67
N ILE A 318 -7.82 5.68 -33.44
CA ILE A 318 -6.61 6.20 -34.10
C ILE A 318 -6.35 5.54 -35.47
N ARG A 319 -6.84 4.30 -35.67
CA ARG A 319 -6.62 3.46 -36.87
C ARG A 319 -5.17 3.17 -37.19
N LYS A 320 -4.31 3.20 -36.18
CA LYS A 320 -2.88 2.94 -36.26
C LYS A 320 -2.48 2.01 -35.11
N LYS A 321 -2.14 0.76 -35.45
CA LYS A 321 -1.71 -0.28 -34.51
C LYS A 321 -0.50 0.22 -33.71
N ARG A 322 0.43 0.89 -34.39
CA ARG A 322 1.64 1.41 -33.75
C ARG A 322 1.30 2.43 -32.67
N LEU A 323 0.42 3.39 -32.97
CA LEU A 323 0.06 4.43 -32.00
C LEU A 323 -0.75 3.87 -30.83
N SER A 324 -1.64 2.91 -31.04
CA SER A 324 -2.36 2.25 -29.94
C SER A 324 -1.43 1.45 -29.04
N MET A 325 -0.44 0.74 -29.60
CA MET A 325 0.55 0.01 -28.80
C MET A 325 1.44 0.96 -27.98
N ILE A 326 1.89 2.07 -28.59
CA ILE A 326 2.67 3.11 -27.89
C ILE A 326 1.84 3.70 -26.74
N PHE A 327 0.56 4.02 -26.97
CA PHE A 327 -0.29 4.59 -25.94
C PHE A 327 -0.44 3.64 -24.74
N ILE A 328 -0.73 2.36 -24.98
CA ILE A 328 -0.87 1.36 -23.91
C ILE A 328 0.43 1.17 -23.14
N LEU A 329 1.57 1.12 -23.84
CA LEU A 329 2.87 1.01 -23.19
C LEU A 329 3.17 2.21 -22.28
N VAL A 330 2.93 3.43 -22.78
CA VAL A 330 3.13 4.68 -22.02
C VAL A 330 2.20 4.73 -20.82
N LEU A 331 0.93 4.37 -20.98
CA LEU A 331 -0.03 4.29 -19.89
C LEU A 331 0.42 3.27 -18.83
N SER A 332 0.88 2.09 -19.25
CA SER A 332 1.34 1.04 -18.36
C SER A 332 2.57 1.43 -17.53
N ILE A 333 3.59 2.02 -18.15
CA ILE A 333 4.79 2.45 -17.39
C ILE A 333 4.47 3.63 -16.46
N ALA A 334 3.62 4.58 -16.89
CA ALA A 334 3.17 5.68 -16.04
C ALA A 334 2.41 5.15 -14.80
N PHE A 335 1.52 4.17 -15.00
CA PHE A 335 0.79 3.53 -13.91
C PHE A 335 1.71 2.75 -12.96
N GLY A 336 2.69 2.01 -13.50
CA GLY A 336 3.66 1.27 -12.70
C GLY A 336 4.53 2.18 -11.83
N ILE A 337 5.08 3.26 -12.40
CA ILE A 337 5.88 4.25 -11.65
C ILE A 337 5.01 5.00 -10.63
N ALA A 338 3.77 5.36 -10.99
CA ALA A 338 2.83 5.98 -10.06
C ALA A 338 2.53 5.07 -8.86
N ASN A 339 2.36 3.75 -9.08
CA ASN A 339 2.17 2.79 -8.00
C ASN A 339 3.39 2.69 -7.08
N ASP A 340 4.62 2.69 -7.62
CA ASP A 340 5.85 2.71 -6.81
C ASP A 340 5.90 3.97 -5.94
N ALA A 341 5.71 5.14 -6.56
CA ALA A 341 5.71 6.43 -5.86
C ALA A 341 4.64 6.50 -4.77
N LEU A 342 3.40 6.08 -5.08
CA LEU A 342 2.30 6.10 -4.11
C LEU A 342 2.50 5.08 -3.00
N TYR A 343 3.10 3.92 -3.28
CA TYR A 343 3.43 2.95 -2.24
C TYR A 343 4.47 3.54 -1.26
N ILE A 344 5.49 4.24 -1.77
CA ILE A 344 6.50 4.90 -0.94
C ILE A 344 5.87 6.03 -0.10
N LEU A 345 5.01 6.85 -0.70
CA LEU A 345 4.44 8.03 -0.06
C LEU A 345 3.24 7.73 0.86
N ARG A 346 2.47 6.68 0.56
CA ARG A 346 1.13 6.42 1.15
C ARG A 346 0.92 4.97 1.60
N ASP A 347 1.90 4.08 1.48
CA ASP A 347 1.77 2.63 1.72
C ASP A 347 0.58 1.99 0.96
N SER A 348 0.20 2.58 -0.18
CA SER A 348 -0.96 2.18 -0.97
C SER A 348 -0.72 2.45 -2.46
N PRO A 349 -1.12 1.53 -3.36
CA PRO A 349 -1.05 1.77 -4.81
C PRO A 349 -2.07 2.84 -5.23
N LEU A 350 -2.07 3.20 -6.52
CA LEU A 350 -3.10 4.08 -7.07
C LEU A 350 -4.47 3.41 -6.96
N ILE A 351 -5.35 3.90 -6.09
CA ILE A 351 -6.75 3.50 -6.04
C ILE A 351 -7.65 4.58 -6.64
N PRO A 352 -8.87 4.25 -7.10
CA PRO A 352 -9.74 5.21 -7.79
C PRO A 352 -10.09 6.43 -6.94
N ALA A 353 -10.23 6.28 -5.62
CA ALA A 353 -10.45 7.38 -4.68
C ALA A 353 -9.37 8.47 -4.77
N PHE A 354 -8.12 8.10 -5.09
CA PHE A 354 -7.01 9.06 -5.21
C PHE A 354 -7.02 9.84 -6.52
N LEU A 355 -7.82 9.45 -7.52
CA LEU A 355 -7.91 10.20 -8.77
C LEU A 355 -8.40 11.64 -8.56
N GLY A 356 -9.26 11.85 -7.57
CA GLY A 356 -9.77 13.18 -7.20
C GLY A 356 -8.72 14.08 -6.51
N SER A 357 -7.67 13.51 -5.93
CA SER A 357 -6.61 14.23 -5.21
C SER A 357 -5.28 14.30 -5.98
N LEU A 358 -5.25 13.86 -7.25
CA LEU A 358 -4.03 13.89 -8.08
C LEU A 358 -3.42 15.29 -8.22
N GLY A 359 -4.24 16.35 -8.25
CA GLY A 359 -3.75 17.73 -8.30
C GLY A 359 -2.94 18.11 -7.07
N VAL A 360 -3.47 17.84 -5.88
CA VAL A 360 -2.80 18.09 -4.60
C VAL A 360 -1.54 17.23 -4.47
N ALA A 361 -1.61 15.96 -4.85
CA ALA A 361 -0.46 15.06 -4.84
C ALA A 361 0.65 15.54 -5.78
N ALA A 362 0.30 16.07 -6.96
CA ALA A 362 1.26 16.64 -7.90
C ALA A 362 1.92 17.92 -7.38
N ASP A 363 1.20 18.75 -6.62
CA ASP A 363 1.77 19.94 -5.99
C ASP A 363 2.71 19.57 -4.84
N VAL A 364 2.34 18.62 -3.98
CA VAL A 364 3.23 18.10 -2.91
C VAL A 364 4.48 17.43 -3.49
N ALA A 365 4.34 16.69 -4.60
CA ALA A 365 5.46 16.03 -5.26
C ALA A 365 6.48 17.01 -5.88
N LYS A 366 6.12 18.27 -6.15
CA LYS A 366 7.09 19.28 -6.62
C LYS A 366 8.10 19.65 -5.53
N ASP A 367 7.66 19.63 -4.29
CA ASP A 367 8.47 20.02 -3.12
C ASP A 367 9.08 18.81 -2.39
N THR A 368 8.72 17.59 -2.81
CA THR A 368 9.17 16.33 -2.19
C THR A 368 10.07 15.55 -3.14
N VAL A 369 11.29 15.24 -2.73
CA VAL A 369 12.16 14.33 -3.48
C VAL A 369 11.66 12.89 -3.27
N ILE A 370 10.94 12.37 -4.25
CA ILE A 370 10.45 10.98 -4.23
C ILE A 370 11.62 10.05 -4.55
N GLN A 371 12.05 9.24 -3.59
CA GLN A 371 13.06 8.20 -3.78
C GLN A 371 12.41 6.91 -4.32
N LEU A 372 12.30 6.78 -5.65
CA LEU A 372 11.78 5.60 -6.34
C LEU A 372 12.65 4.36 -6.12
N ASN A 373 12.06 3.18 -6.29
CA ASN A 373 12.76 1.91 -6.25
C ASN A 373 13.57 1.68 -7.55
N GLY A 374 14.70 0.97 -7.47
CA GLY A 374 15.47 0.54 -8.65
C GLY A 374 14.66 -0.28 -9.67
N HIS A 375 13.59 -0.94 -9.23
CA HIS A 375 12.62 -1.61 -10.10
C HIS A 375 11.91 -0.65 -11.08
N SER A 376 11.67 0.61 -10.70
CA SER A 376 11.11 1.63 -11.60
C SER A 376 12.06 1.96 -12.77
N LEU A 377 13.38 2.01 -12.53
CA LEU A 377 14.38 2.19 -13.58
C LEU A 377 14.46 0.99 -14.53
N MET A 378 14.36 -0.22 -13.99
CA MET A 378 14.28 -1.45 -14.79
C MET A 378 13.05 -1.44 -15.69
N ALA A 379 11.86 -1.17 -15.13
CA ALA A 379 10.61 -1.11 -15.88
C ALA A 379 10.67 -0.03 -16.97
N PHE A 380 11.22 1.14 -16.67
CA PHE A 380 11.39 2.21 -17.66
C PHE A 380 12.35 1.83 -18.78
N SER A 381 13.43 1.12 -18.45
CA SER A 381 14.37 0.57 -19.43
C SER A 381 13.66 -0.43 -20.34
N LEU A 382 12.93 -1.40 -19.78
CA LEU A 382 12.11 -2.35 -20.55
C LEU A 382 11.09 -1.66 -21.45
N ALA A 383 10.40 -0.63 -20.94
CA ALA A 383 9.48 0.20 -21.72
C ALA A 383 10.18 0.87 -22.90
N SER A 384 11.37 1.43 -22.67
CA SER A 384 12.18 2.06 -23.72
C SER A 384 12.58 1.08 -24.82
N LEU A 385 13.00 -0.14 -24.45
CA LEU A 385 13.36 -1.18 -25.42
C LEU A 385 12.15 -1.62 -26.24
N TRP A 386 11.03 -1.89 -25.57
CA TRP A 386 9.79 -2.29 -26.24
C TRP A 386 9.25 -1.16 -27.14
N LEU A 387 9.36 0.09 -26.70
CA LEU A 387 8.98 1.26 -27.48
C LEU A 387 9.81 1.36 -28.77
N LEU A 388 11.12 1.08 -28.73
CA LEU A 388 11.97 1.05 -29.93
C LEU A 388 11.55 -0.05 -30.93
N VAL A 389 11.15 -1.23 -30.44
CA VAL A 389 10.60 -2.32 -31.28
C VAL A 389 9.31 -1.85 -31.95
N VAL A 390 8.35 -1.36 -31.17
CA VAL A 390 7.04 -0.89 -31.67
C VAL A 390 7.19 0.28 -32.65
N SER A 391 8.12 1.21 -32.38
CA SER A 391 8.41 2.38 -33.23
C SER A 391 8.93 2.02 -34.63
N SER A 392 9.57 0.86 -34.72
CA SER A 392 10.20 0.36 -35.94
C SER A 392 9.22 -0.26 -36.92
N ILE A 393 8.01 -0.59 -36.44
CA ILE A 393 6.92 -1.11 -37.25
C ILE A 393 6.48 -0.05 -38.27
N ASN A 394 6.26 -0.49 -39.50
CA ASN A 394 5.66 0.31 -40.55
C ASN A 394 4.28 -0.27 -40.89
N GLU A 395 3.26 0.59 -40.91
CA GLU A 395 1.88 0.20 -41.19
C GLU A 395 1.33 1.01 -42.37
N GLY A 396 0.56 0.33 -43.23
CA GLY A 396 -0.16 0.99 -44.33
C GLY A 396 -1.32 1.85 -43.82
N LYS A 397 -1.72 2.87 -44.58
CA LYS A 397 -2.96 3.60 -44.30
C LYS A 397 -4.14 2.68 -44.61
N ILE A 398 -4.93 2.31 -43.60
CA ILE A 398 -6.19 1.60 -43.80
C ILE A 398 -7.27 2.66 -44.06
N THR A 399 -7.78 2.73 -45.28
CA THR A 399 -8.93 3.57 -45.64
C THR A 399 -10.22 2.77 -45.49
N ILE A 400 -11.18 3.30 -44.74
CA ILE A 400 -12.51 2.67 -44.55
C ILE A 400 -13.58 3.75 -44.68
N SER A 401 -14.78 3.34 -45.10
CA SER A 401 -15.93 4.24 -45.17
C SER A 401 -16.42 4.67 -43.77
N LYS A 402 -17.00 5.87 -43.67
CA LYS A 402 -17.61 6.38 -42.42
C LYS A 402 -18.66 5.43 -41.83
N LYS A 403 -19.42 4.72 -42.68
CA LYS A 403 -20.41 3.72 -42.26
C LYS A 403 -19.76 2.49 -41.62
N SER A 404 -18.68 1.99 -42.21
CA SER A 404 -17.93 0.86 -41.63
C SER A 404 -17.21 1.25 -40.34
N TYR A 405 -16.76 2.50 -40.24
CA TYR A 405 -16.19 3.05 -39.01
C TYR A 405 -17.22 3.04 -37.87
N ALA A 406 -18.42 3.58 -38.10
CA ALA A 406 -19.48 3.60 -37.10
C ALA A 406 -19.89 2.18 -36.66
N LYS A 407 -20.02 1.24 -37.60
CA LYS A 407 -20.35 -0.17 -37.30
C LYS A 407 -19.29 -0.85 -36.43
N GLN A 408 -18.01 -0.66 -36.77
CA GLN A 408 -16.90 -1.21 -35.98
C GLN A 408 -16.89 -0.60 -34.57
N LEU A 409 -16.98 0.72 -34.46
CA LEU A 409 -16.99 1.42 -33.18
C LEU A 409 -18.13 0.91 -32.27
N VAL A 410 -19.36 0.84 -32.77
CA VAL A 410 -20.50 0.30 -32.01
C VAL A 410 -20.26 -1.15 -31.60
N GLY A 411 -19.79 -2.02 -32.51
CA GLY A 411 -19.53 -3.42 -32.21
C GLY A 411 -18.46 -3.62 -31.13
N TYR A 412 -17.39 -2.82 -31.15
CA TYR A 412 -16.33 -2.91 -30.15
C TYR A 412 -16.70 -2.28 -28.82
N CYS A 413 -17.46 -1.18 -28.79
CA CYS A 413 -18.02 -0.63 -27.57
C CYS A 413 -19.01 -1.60 -26.92
N ALA A 414 -19.86 -2.27 -27.73
CA ALA A 414 -20.75 -3.31 -27.24
C ALA A 414 -19.98 -4.53 -26.69
N MET A 415 -18.91 -4.96 -27.36
CA MET A 415 -18.04 -6.04 -26.87
C MET A 415 -17.34 -5.65 -25.57
N PHE A 416 -16.81 -4.42 -25.47
CA PHE A 416 -16.20 -3.90 -24.25
C PHE A 416 -17.22 -3.88 -23.12
N GLY A 417 -18.40 -3.29 -23.35
CA GLY A 417 -19.49 -3.27 -22.38
C GLY A 417 -19.94 -4.68 -21.97
N LEU A 418 -20.05 -5.62 -22.90
CA LEU A 418 -20.38 -7.01 -22.61
C LEU A 418 -19.29 -7.67 -21.76
N ILE A 419 -18.01 -7.49 -22.09
CA ILE A 419 -16.92 -8.04 -21.28
C ILE A 419 -16.94 -7.42 -19.89
N THR A 420 -17.12 -6.10 -19.77
CA THR A 420 -17.28 -5.44 -18.47
C THR A 420 -18.44 -6.05 -17.69
N VAL A 421 -19.64 -6.17 -18.28
CA VAL A 421 -20.84 -6.72 -17.61
C VAL A 421 -20.67 -8.21 -17.26
N VAL A 422 -20.09 -9.01 -18.14
CA VAL A 422 -19.82 -10.43 -17.89
C VAL A 422 -18.76 -10.59 -16.82
N SER A 423 -17.70 -9.76 -16.83
CA SER A 423 -16.71 -9.71 -15.77
C SER A 423 -17.33 -9.28 -14.44
N VAL A 424 -18.10 -8.18 -14.38
CA VAL A 424 -18.85 -7.76 -13.18
C VAL A 424 -19.68 -8.93 -12.65
N ASN A 425 -20.51 -9.54 -13.48
CA ASN A 425 -21.41 -10.61 -13.04
C ASN A 425 -20.68 -11.89 -12.66
N TYR A 426 -19.66 -12.30 -13.42
CA TYR A 426 -18.87 -13.49 -13.10
C TYR A 426 -18.10 -13.30 -11.79
N PHE A 427 -17.53 -12.12 -11.55
CA PHE A 427 -16.72 -11.85 -10.37
C PHE A 427 -17.55 -11.58 -9.11
N ILE A 428 -18.71 -10.92 -9.21
CA ILE A 428 -19.69 -10.84 -8.11
C ILE A 428 -20.15 -12.25 -7.71
N LYS A 429 -20.31 -13.15 -8.68
CA LYS A 429 -20.91 -14.49 -8.48
C LYS A 429 -19.90 -15.56 -8.07
N GLN A 430 -18.63 -15.45 -8.48
CA GLN A 430 -17.62 -16.46 -8.17
C GLN A 430 -17.11 -16.38 -6.74
N ASN A 431 -17.12 -15.21 -6.09
CA ASN A 431 -16.22 -15.05 -4.97
C ASN A 431 -16.67 -14.00 -3.96
N GLY A 432 -17.07 -14.47 -2.78
CA GLY A 432 -16.71 -13.83 -1.51
C GLY A 432 -15.19 -13.76 -1.26
N VAL A 433 -14.35 -13.74 -2.31
CA VAL A 433 -12.91 -13.44 -2.22
C VAL A 433 -12.81 -11.94 -2.12
N GLY A 434 -12.77 -11.47 -0.88
CA GLY A 434 -12.72 -10.05 -0.54
C GLY A 434 -11.59 -9.35 -1.28
N VAL A 435 -11.93 -8.24 -1.93
CA VAL A 435 -10.92 -7.22 -2.23
C VAL A 435 -10.37 -6.77 -0.88
N ASN A 436 -9.06 -6.77 -0.72
CA ASN A 436 -8.44 -6.27 0.50
C ASN A 436 -8.44 -4.73 0.44
N LEU A 437 -9.57 -4.13 0.82
CA LEU A 437 -9.73 -2.67 0.84
C LEU A 437 -8.95 -2.02 1.99
N TRP A 438 -8.56 -2.81 3.00
CA TRP A 438 -7.66 -2.39 4.08
C TRP A 438 -6.26 -2.06 3.56
N ARG A 439 -5.68 -3.00 2.80
CA ARG A 439 -4.36 -2.95 2.17
C ARG A 439 -4.49 -3.32 0.70
N PRO A 440 -4.90 -2.37 -0.16
CA PRO A 440 -5.07 -2.60 -1.59
C PRO A 440 -3.83 -3.21 -2.24
N SER A 441 -2.62 -2.84 -1.78
CA SER A 441 -1.34 -3.41 -2.26
C SER A 441 -1.33 -4.94 -2.31
N ARG A 442 -1.91 -5.64 -1.32
CA ARG A 442 -1.98 -7.11 -1.34
C ARG A 442 -2.81 -7.64 -2.50
N THR A 443 -3.95 -7.01 -2.77
CA THR A 443 -4.78 -7.38 -3.92
C THR A 443 -4.05 -7.11 -5.23
N TYR A 444 -3.38 -5.96 -5.36
CA TYR A 444 -2.57 -5.63 -6.54
C TYR A 444 -1.43 -6.63 -6.77
N TYR A 445 -0.71 -7.01 -5.71
CA TYR A 445 0.42 -7.93 -5.82
C TYR A 445 0.01 -9.34 -6.27
N VAL A 446 -1.17 -9.81 -5.83
CA VAL A 446 -1.69 -11.14 -6.17
C VAL A 446 -2.42 -11.15 -7.52
N GLU A 447 -3.22 -10.12 -7.79
CA GLU A 447 -4.19 -10.15 -8.89
C GLU A 447 -3.83 -9.23 -10.07
N GLY A 448 -2.80 -8.39 -9.93
CA GLY A 448 -2.31 -7.48 -10.96
C GLY A 448 -3.09 -6.17 -11.07
N SER A 449 -2.37 -5.11 -11.45
CA SER A 449 -2.83 -3.73 -11.23
C SER A 449 -4.08 -3.33 -12.01
N PRO A 450 -4.17 -3.51 -13.35
CA PRO A 450 -5.39 -3.15 -14.08
C PRO A 450 -6.66 -3.81 -13.52
N TYR A 451 -6.58 -5.09 -13.17
CA TYR A 451 -7.70 -5.86 -12.66
C TYR A 451 -8.06 -5.46 -11.24
N SER A 452 -7.08 -5.31 -10.34
CA SER A 452 -7.33 -4.84 -8.97
C SER A 452 -7.90 -3.42 -8.94
N PHE A 453 -7.37 -2.51 -9.77
CA PHE A 453 -7.90 -1.15 -9.90
C PHE A 453 -9.37 -1.15 -10.28
N TYR A 454 -9.72 -1.96 -11.29
CA TYR A 454 -11.10 -2.14 -11.70
C TYR A 454 -11.99 -2.73 -10.60
N ARG A 455 -11.52 -3.77 -9.88
CA ARG A 455 -12.29 -4.38 -8.79
C ARG A 455 -12.56 -3.39 -7.66
N ILE A 456 -11.56 -2.61 -7.27
CA ILE A 456 -11.72 -1.59 -6.21
C ILE A 456 -12.67 -0.50 -6.68
N PHE A 457 -12.55 -0.04 -7.93
CA PHE A 457 -13.49 0.93 -8.50
C PHE A 457 -14.92 0.42 -8.45
N ALA A 458 -15.17 -0.81 -8.89
CA ALA A 458 -16.51 -1.40 -8.85
C ALA A 458 -17.04 -1.53 -7.41
N ASN A 459 -16.19 -1.84 -6.43
CA ASN A 459 -16.57 -1.93 -5.02
C ASN A 459 -16.73 -0.56 -4.32
N GLN A 460 -16.30 0.54 -4.94
CA GLN A 460 -16.43 1.90 -4.41
C GLN A 460 -17.70 2.62 -4.88
N ILE A 461 -18.43 2.07 -5.85
CA ILE A 461 -19.63 2.72 -6.37
C ILE A 461 -20.79 2.51 -5.40
N LEU A 462 -21.22 3.60 -4.76
CA LEU A 462 -22.45 3.63 -3.97
C LEU A 462 -23.67 3.76 -4.89
N THR A 463 -24.66 2.89 -4.68
CA THR A 463 -25.93 2.94 -5.42
C THR A 463 -27.00 3.60 -4.56
N ALA A 464 -27.88 4.38 -5.19
CA ALA A 464 -29.00 5.00 -4.48
C ALA A 464 -29.89 3.92 -3.86
N PRO A 465 -30.30 4.07 -2.59
CA PRO A 465 -31.23 3.14 -1.95
C PRO A 465 -32.55 3.00 -2.72
N LYS A 466 -33.23 1.87 -2.54
CA LYS A 466 -34.49 1.61 -3.23
C LYS A 466 -35.53 2.65 -2.81
N GLY A 467 -36.08 3.36 -3.79
CA GLY A 467 -37.08 4.41 -3.53
C GLY A 467 -36.49 5.75 -3.06
N TYR A 468 -35.18 5.97 -3.24
CA TYR A 468 -34.55 7.25 -2.92
C TYR A 468 -35.24 8.43 -3.65
N ASP A 469 -35.75 9.38 -2.87
CA ASP A 469 -36.25 10.68 -3.31
C ASP A 469 -35.55 11.78 -2.52
N GLU A 470 -34.86 12.69 -3.23
CA GLU A 470 -34.07 13.75 -2.61
C GLU A 470 -34.93 14.71 -1.78
N LYS A 471 -36.15 15.01 -2.24
CA LYS A 471 -37.06 15.93 -1.57
C LYS A 471 -37.63 15.34 -0.28
N GLU A 472 -37.93 14.04 -0.25
CA GLU A 472 -38.32 13.33 0.98
C GLU A 472 -37.20 13.35 2.03
N VAL A 473 -35.95 13.16 1.59
CA VAL A 473 -34.77 13.24 2.45
C VAL A 473 -34.62 14.65 3.04
N GLU A 474 -34.68 15.69 2.20
CA GLU A 474 -34.62 17.09 2.64
C GLU A 474 -35.74 17.41 3.64
N ASN A 475 -36.99 16.99 3.37
CA ASN A 475 -38.12 17.20 4.28
C ASN A 475 -37.92 16.53 5.64
N THR A 476 -37.39 15.29 5.64
CA THR A 476 -37.07 14.58 6.88
C THR A 476 -36.00 15.32 7.66
N LEU A 477 -34.90 15.72 7.01
CA LEU A 477 -33.82 16.43 7.68
C LEU A 477 -34.26 17.81 8.19
N GLU A 478 -35.13 18.52 7.47
CA GLU A 478 -35.71 19.79 7.93
C GLU A 478 -36.62 19.60 9.15
N GLU A 479 -37.38 18.51 9.24
CA GLU A 479 -38.15 18.17 10.44
C GLU A 479 -37.22 18.05 11.66
N TYR A 480 -36.14 17.27 11.53
CA TYR A 480 -35.16 17.10 12.62
C TYR A 480 -34.33 18.35 12.91
N TYR A 481 -34.10 19.19 11.90
CA TYR A 481 -33.42 20.48 12.06
C TYR A 481 -34.20 21.44 12.99
N ASN A 482 -35.53 21.29 13.07
CA ASN A 482 -36.40 22.13 13.87
C ASN A 482 -36.88 21.45 15.19
N LYS A 483 -36.47 20.20 15.48
CA LYS A 483 -36.78 19.50 16.74
C LYS A 483 -35.85 19.97 17.86
N ASP A 484 -36.37 20.13 19.08
CA ASP A 484 -35.55 20.45 20.26
C ASP A 484 -35.08 19.16 20.95
N ILE A 485 -33.92 18.64 20.54
CA ILE A 485 -33.30 17.41 21.06
C ILE A 485 -31.83 17.71 21.40
N GLY A 486 -31.39 17.41 22.61
CA GLY A 486 -29.99 17.56 23.06
C GLY A 486 -29.64 18.90 23.75
N THR A 487 -30.59 19.82 23.86
CA THR A 487 -30.44 21.15 24.50
C THR A 487 -30.79 21.08 25.99
N LYS A 488 -29.84 20.66 26.81
CA LYS A 488 -29.93 20.72 28.28
C LYS A 488 -28.82 21.62 28.79
N ASP A 489 -29.17 22.72 29.49
CA ASP A 489 -28.21 23.73 30.00
C ASP A 489 -27.48 24.52 28.88
N ASN A 490 -26.93 25.71 29.21
CA ASN A 490 -26.15 26.57 28.32
C ASN A 490 -24.62 26.42 28.51
N LYS A 491 -24.17 25.57 29.45
CA LYS A 491 -22.74 25.36 29.72
C LYS A 491 -22.15 24.35 28.73
N LYS A 492 -21.09 24.74 28.03
CA LYS A 492 -20.35 23.92 27.07
C LYS A 492 -19.16 23.24 27.76
N PRO A 493 -19.22 21.94 28.09
CA PRO A 493 -18.10 21.23 28.67
C PRO A 493 -17.02 20.97 27.63
N ASN A 494 -15.78 20.78 28.10
CA ASN A 494 -14.74 20.12 27.32
C ASN A 494 -15.11 18.66 27.10
N ILE A 495 -14.73 18.11 25.95
CA ILE A 495 -15.05 16.73 25.55
C ILE A 495 -13.75 15.99 25.27
N VAL A 496 -13.55 14.87 25.96
CA VAL A 496 -12.43 13.95 25.71
C VAL A 496 -12.98 12.62 25.25
N MET A 497 -12.49 12.13 24.14
CA MET A 497 -12.79 10.80 23.63
C MET A 497 -11.52 9.98 23.50
N ILE A 498 -11.53 8.79 24.08
CA ILE A 498 -10.44 7.83 24.04
C ILE A 498 -10.96 6.56 23.39
N GLN A 499 -10.61 6.39 22.12
CA GLN A 499 -10.69 5.11 21.46
C GLN A 499 -9.47 4.28 21.89
N SER A 500 -9.68 3.42 22.88
CA SER A 500 -8.62 2.61 23.47
C SER A 500 -8.39 1.35 22.64
N GLU A 501 -7.21 1.27 22.04
CA GLU A 501 -6.81 0.17 21.16
C GLU A 501 -7.00 -1.18 21.86
N ALA A 502 -7.74 -2.08 21.20
CA ALA A 502 -7.97 -3.44 21.62
C ALA A 502 -8.46 -3.58 23.08
N LEU A 503 -9.14 -2.58 23.66
CA LEU A 503 -9.68 -2.65 25.02
C LEU A 503 -10.87 -3.62 25.07
N ALA A 504 -10.75 -4.69 25.85
CA ALA A 504 -11.80 -5.68 26.08
C ALA A 504 -11.87 -6.09 27.57
N ASP A 505 -13.09 -6.35 28.07
CA ASP A 505 -13.29 -6.89 29.42
C ASP A 505 -13.61 -8.38 29.35
N TYR A 506 -12.68 -9.20 29.86
CA TYR A 506 -12.87 -10.64 30.03
C TYR A 506 -13.04 -11.07 31.49
N TYR A 507 -12.89 -10.14 32.45
CA TYR A 507 -12.85 -10.49 33.87
C TYR A 507 -14.23 -10.97 34.36
N GLY A 508 -14.24 -12.17 34.96
CA GLY A 508 -15.44 -12.80 35.49
C GLY A 508 -16.33 -13.47 34.44
N LYS A 509 -15.86 -13.68 33.20
CA LYS A 509 -16.63 -14.33 32.14
C LYS A 509 -16.42 -15.85 32.10
N GLY A 510 -17.51 -16.61 32.22
CA GLY A 510 -17.52 -18.07 32.04
C GLY A 510 -16.48 -18.79 32.89
N ASN A 511 -15.73 -19.69 32.25
CA ASN A 511 -14.69 -20.52 32.90
C ASN A 511 -13.32 -19.84 32.98
N LEU A 512 -13.16 -18.63 32.42
CA LEU A 512 -11.86 -17.94 32.38
C LEU A 512 -11.41 -17.58 33.79
N LYS A 513 -10.18 -17.96 34.13
CA LYS A 513 -9.54 -17.63 35.41
C LYS A 513 -8.44 -16.61 35.21
N LEU A 514 -8.63 -15.46 35.85
CA LEU A 514 -7.67 -14.36 35.96
C LEU A 514 -7.32 -14.18 37.44
N SER A 515 -6.03 -13.97 37.74
CA SER A 515 -5.58 -13.75 39.12
C SER A 515 -6.02 -12.41 39.71
N GLU A 516 -6.32 -11.42 38.87
CA GLU A 516 -6.77 -10.07 39.23
C GLU A 516 -7.61 -9.49 38.08
N ASN A 517 -8.42 -8.47 38.36
CA ASN A 517 -9.14 -7.71 37.34
C ASN A 517 -8.19 -6.72 36.63
N PRO A 518 -7.95 -6.83 35.32
CA PRO A 518 -7.06 -5.94 34.58
C PRO A 518 -7.62 -4.54 34.32
N ILE A 519 -8.93 -4.30 34.52
CA ILE A 519 -9.56 -2.98 34.33
C ILE A 519 -10.33 -2.55 35.59
N ALA A 520 -9.70 -2.75 36.75
CA ALA A 520 -10.33 -2.59 38.05
C ALA A 520 -10.75 -1.13 38.34
N PHE A 521 -9.95 -0.15 37.92
CA PHE A 521 -10.26 1.26 38.10
C PHE A 521 -11.41 1.71 37.18
N GLN A 522 -11.38 1.36 35.89
CA GLN A 522 -12.46 1.70 34.96
C GLN A 522 -13.82 1.19 35.48
N ARG A 523 -13.86 -0.03 36.01
CA ARG A 523 -15.08 -0.64 36.59
C ARG A 523 -15.50 -0.04 37.93
N SER A 524 -14.64 0.69 38.62
CA SER A 524 -14.97 1.31 39.92
C SER A 524 -15.55 2.73 39.79
N LEU A 525 -15.57 3.30 38.58
CA LEU A 525 -16.22 4.59 38.32
C LEU A 525 -17.74 4.44 38.37
N GLU A 526 -18.35 4.94 39.44
CA GLU A 526 -19.81 4.95 39.65
C GLU A 526 -20.36 6.39 39.70
N GLU A 527 -19.70 7.27 40.44
CA GLU A 527 -20.12 8.68 40.59
C GLU A 527 -19.88 9.46 39.29
N ASN A 528 -20.92 10.16 38.83
CA ASN A 528 -20.91 10.92 37.58
C ASN A 528 -20.44 10.08 36.39
N ALA A 529 -20.84 8.81 36.36
CA ALA A 529 -20.40 7.84 35.38
C ALA A 529 -21.58 7.09 34.72
N ILE A 530 -21.41 6.79 33.44
CA ILE A 530 -22.24 5.86 32.67
C ILE A 530 -21.36 4.67 32.29
N GLN A 531 -21.81 3.45 32.60
CA GLN A 531 -21.11 2.21 32.33
C GLN A 531 -21.88 1.33 31.35
N GLY A 532 -21.19 0.65 30.44
CA GLY A 532 -21.86 -0.13 29.41
C GLY A 532 -20.95 -0.89 28.45
N ASN A 533 -21.51 -1.25 27.29
CA ASN A 533 -20.82 -1.88 26.19
C ASN A 533 -20.97 -1.09 24.89
N ALA A 534 -19.86 -0.85 24.21
CA ALA A 534 -19.80 -0.34 22.85
C ALA A 534 -19.81 -1.51 21.85
N TYR A 535 -20.83 -1.58 21.00
CA TYR A 535 -20.92 -2.58 19.93
C TYR A 535 -20.18 -2.11 18.68
N VAL A 536 -19.34 -2.97 18.13
CA VAL A 536 -18.38 -2.64 17.07
C VAL A 536 -18.58 -3.51 15.83
N SER A 537 -18.25 -2.96 14.66
CA SER A 537 -18.37 -3.66 13.38
C SER A 537 -17.15 -4.53 13.02
N VAL A 538 -16.07 -4.42 13.79
CA VAL A 538 -14.75 -4.99 13.47
C VAL A 538 -14.20 -5.88 14.58
N LEU A 539 -13.21 -6.71 14.26
CA LEU A 539 -12.66 -7.75 15.15
C LEU A 539 -11.17 -7.93 14.90
N GLY A 540 -10.35 -7.86 15.96
CA GLY A 540 -8.90 -8.11 15.89
C GLY A 540 -8.10 -7.13 15.01
N GLY A 541 -8.72 -6.04 14.58
CA GLY A 541 -8.17 -5.05 13.67
C GLY A 541 -9.29 -4.24 13.01
N GLY A 542 -8.92 -3.17 12.29
CA GLY A 542 -9.89 -2.27 11.66
C GLY A 542 -10.29 -1.08 12.52
N THR A 543 -9.47 -0.69 13.50
CA THR A 543 -9.55 0.52 14.33
C THR A 543 -10.19 1.73 13.65
N VAL A 544 -9.79 2.01 12.41
CA VAL A 544 -10.28 3.17 11.65
C VAL A 544 -11.78 3.12 11.30
N ASN A 545 -12.37 1.93 11.29
CA ASN A 545 -13.79 1.76 11.01
C ASN A 545 -14.63 2.13 12.23
N SER A 546 -14.23 1.69 13.44
CA SER A 546 -14.85 2.16 14.68
C SER A 546 -14.66 3.67 14.86
N GLU A 547 -13.48 4.18 14.48
CA GLU A 547 -13.17 5.60 14.47
C GLU A 547 -14.08 6.38 13.52
N TYR A 548 -14.27 5.88 12.29
CA TYR A 548 -15.17 6.47 11.30
C TYR A 548 -16.63 6.50 11.79
N GLU A 549 -17.15 5.37 12.27
CA GLU A 549 -18.52 5.30 12.79
C GLU A 549 -18.71 6.31 13.94
N THR A 550 -17.74 6.40 14.85
CA THR A 550 -17.79 7.32 15.99
C THR A 550 -17.74 8.79 15.56
N LEU A 551 -16.80 9.17 14.68
CA LEU A 551 -16.59 10.57 14.29
C LEU A 551 -17.70 11.11 13.38
N THR A 552 -18.31 10.25 12.56
CA THR A 552 -19.27 10.65 11.52
C THR A 552 -20.72 10.32 11.85
N SER A 553 -20.93 9.41 12.81
CA SER A 553 -22.21 8.75 13.09
C SER A 553 -22.79 7.93 11.93
N VAL A 554 -22.03 7.71 10.86
CA VAL A 554 -22.44 6.91 9.71
C VAL A 554 -22.10 5.44 9.96
N PRO A 555 -23.10 4.53 10.06
CA PRO A 555 -22.85 3.12 10.32
C PRO A 555 -22.21 2.43 9.11
N LEU A 556 -21.33 1.47 9.37
CA LEU A 556 -20.67 0.70 8.30
C LEU A 556 -21.63 -0.17 7.50
N THR A 557 -22.83 -0.45 8.03
CA THR A 557 -23.89 -1.20 7.34
C THR A 557 -24.34 -0.53 6.03
N PHE A 558 -24.08 0.76 5.86
CA PHE A 558 -24.33 1.50 4.62
C PHE A 558 -23.35 1.14 3.49
N PHE A 559 -22.11 0.80 3.81
CA PHE A 559 -21.06 0.59 2.82
C PHE A 559 -21.00 -0.86 2.31
N PRO A 560 -20.43 -1.07 1.11
CA PRO A 560 -20.08 -2.42 0.65
C PRO A 560 -19.21 -3.16 1.68
N LEU A 561 -19.42 -4.47 1.80
CA LEU A 561 -18.70 -5.31 2.75
C LEU A 561 -17.18 -5.14 2.63
N GLY A 562 -16.53 -4.92 3.78
CA GLY A 562 -15.08 -4.77 3.87
C GLY A 562 -14.56 -3.36 3.56
N ALA A 563 -15.44 -2.36 3.42
CA ALA A 563 -15.03 -0.97 3.20
C ALA A 563 -14.18 -0.41 4.35
N TYR A 564 -13.28 0.51 3.98
CA TYR A 564 -12.47 1.35 4.84
C TYR A 564 -12.73 2.82 4.45
N PRO A 565 -13.78 3.45 5.00
CA PRO A 565 -14.31 4.71 4.47
C PRO A 565 -13.31 5.87 4.41
N PHE A 566 -12.35 5.94 5.34
CA PHE A 566 -11.28 6.95 5.29
C PHE A 566 -10.51 6.93 3.96
N GLN A 567 -10.24 5.74 3.41
CA GLN A 567 -9.49 5.60 2.16
C GLN A 567 -10.36 5.80 0.91
N GLN A 568 -11.68 5.69 1.04
CA GLN A 568 -12.58 5.52 -0.11
C GLN A 568 -13.58 6.67 -0.29
N TYR A 569 -14.08 7.24 0.82
CA TYR A 569 -15.26 8.11 0.83
C TYR A 569 -15.03 9.45 1.54
N VAL A 570 -14.06 9.54 2.46
CA VAL A 570 -13.77 10.80 3.18
C VAL A 570 -13.05 11.79 2.26
N LYS A 571 -13.71 12.91 1.97
CA LYS A 571 -13.15 14.06 1.23
C LYS A 571 -13.47 15.35 1.98
N GLU A 572 -12.91 16.46 1.52
CA GLU A 572 -13.17 17.77 2.11
C GLU A 572 -14.68 18.05 2.20
N GLY A 573 -15.15 18.45 3.39
CA GLY A 573 -16.56 18.71 3.66
C GLY A 573 -17.35 17.51 4.17
N HIS A 574 -16.75 16.31 4.29
CA HIS A 574 -17.43 15.13 4.83
C HIS A 574 -17.96 15.35 6.25
N THR A 575 -19.09 14.71 6.56
CA THR A 575 -19.76 14.82 7.87
C THR A 575 -18.83 14.40 9.01
N SER A 576 -18.79 15.21 10.07
CA SER A 576 -17.96 14.93 11.25
C SER A 576 -18.39 15.78 12.44
N VAL A 577 -18.32 15.18 13.62
CA VAL A 577 -18.49 15.88 14.90
C VAL A 577 -17.53 17.07 15.06
N ALA A 578 -16.31 17.00 14.52
CA ALA A 578 -15.34 18.09 14.64
C ALA A 578 -15.88 19.38 14.00
N ARG A 579 -16.56 19.28 12.85
CA ARG A 579 -17.18 20.44 12.17
C ARG A 579 -18.34 21.02 12.98
N ILE A 580 -19.16 20.15 13.58
CA ILE A 580 -20.31 20.54 14.40
C ILE A 580 -19.84 21.30 15.65
N LEU A 581 -18.77 20.84 16.28
CA LEU A 581 -18.19 21.46 17.48
C LEU A 581 -17.41 22.74 17.12
N GLU A 582 -16.66 22.76 16.03
CA GLU A 582 -15.97 23.96 15.52
C GLU A 582 -16.98 25.10 15.25
N ASN A 583 -18.10 24.79 14.58
CA ASN A 583 -19.21 25.73 14.35
C ASN A 583 -19.83 26.27 15.64
N GLN A 584 -19.61 25.60 16.77
CA GLN A 584 -20.06 26.00 18.09
C GLN A 584 -18.95 26.60 18.97
N GLY A 585 -17.79 26.89 18.38
CA GLY A 585 -16.68 27.60 19.03
C GLY A 585 -15.67 26.70 19.75
N TYR A 586 -15.73 25.38 19.55
CA TYR A 586 -14.74 24.47 20.11
C TYR A 586 -13.42 24.54 19.36
N GLU A 587 -12.32 24.39 20.09
CA GLU A 587 -11.05 23.95 19.51
C GLU A 587 -11.11 22.43 19.30
N THR A 588 -10.58 21.93 18.17
CA THR A 588 -10.60 20.51 17.84
C THR A 588 -9.19 19.94 17.75
N PHE A 589 -8.95 18.90 18.53
CA PHE A 589 -7.68 18.16 18.58
C PHE A 589 -7.93 16.66 18.35
N ILE A 590 -7.16 16.07 17.46
CA ILE A 590 -7.14 14.61 17.26
C ILE A 590 -5.71 14.10 17.22
N THR A 591 -5.47 12.94 17.83
CA THR A 591 -4.11 12.41 17.93
C THR A 591 -4.04 10.89 17.91
N HIS A 592 -2.97 10.37 17.32
CA HIS A 592 -2.67 8.95 17.26
C HIS A 592 -1.15 8.73 17.28
N PRO A 593 -0.58 7.99 18.25
CA PRO A 593 0.86 7.78 18.36
C PRO A 593 1.38 6.71 17.38
N ASN A 594 1.05 6.87 16.11
CA ASN A 594 1.54 6.04 15.01
C ASN A 594 1.69 6.88 13.72
N LYS A 595 2.03 6.23 12.61
CA LYS A 595 2.28 6.89 11.33
C LYS A 595 1.02 7.59 10.78
N PRO A 596 1.17 8.82 10.24
CA PRO A 596 0.08 9.59 9.63
C PRO A 596 -0.55 8.90 8.41
N THR A 597 0.23 8.11 7.68
CA THR A 597 -0.20 7.38 6.48
C THR A 597 -1.10 6.17 6.80
N ASN A 598 -1.10 5.68 8.04
CA ASN A 598 -1.93 4.54 8.42
C ASN A 598 -3.40 4.87 8.19
N TYR A 599 -4.07 4.08 7.34
CA TYR A 599 -5.46 4.27 6.93
C TYR A 599 -5.78 5.65 6.32
N SER A 600 -4.80 6.35 5.77
CA SER A 600 -4.97 7.70 5.20
C SER A 600 -5.44 8.78 6.18
N ARG A 601 -5.07 8.67 7.48
CA ARG A 601 -5.47 9.66 8.50
C ARG A 601 -4.98 11.08 8.20
N GLN A 602 -3.79 11.21 7.62
CA GLN A 602 -3.24 12.51 7.22
C GLN A 602 -4.10 13.27 6.21
N GLU A 603 -4.90 12.56 5.39
CA GLU A 603 -5.90 13.19 4.53
C GLU A 603 -7.29 13.22 5.16
N ALA A 604 -7.69 12.13 5.82
CA ALA A 604 -9.04 11.97 6.35
C ALA A 604 -9.34 12.95 7.49
N TRP A 605 -8.42 13.15 8.44
CA TRP A 605 -8.68 14.02 9.59
C TRP A 605 -8.86 15.51 9.22
N PRO A 606 -8.02 16.11 8.36
CA PRO A 606 -8.29 17.45 7.85
C PRO A 606 -9.62 17.52 7.07
N ASN A 607 -9.92 16.49 6.27
CA ASN A 607 -11.18 16.40 5.52
C ASN A 607 -12.42 16.27 6.43
N LEU A 608 -12.26 15.70 7.63
CA LEU A 608 -13.27 15.66 8.70
C LEU A 608 -13.32 16.95 9.53
N GLY A 609 -12.47 17.95 9.24
CA GLY A 609 -12.52 19.27 9.87
C GLY A 609 -11.63 19.47 11.10
N PHE A 610 -10.77 18.51 11.46
CA PHE A 610 -9.83 18.71 12.57
C PHE A 610 -8.76 19.75 12.22
N LYS A 611 -8.46 20.64 13.16
CA LYS A 611 -7.47 21.72 12.98
C LYS A 611 -6.14 21.42 13.65
N ASN A 612 -6.18 20.86 14.85
CA ASN A 612 -4.98 20.45 15.59
C ASN A 612 -4.84 18.93 15.50
N ILE A 613 -3.73 18.48 14.93
CA ILE A 613 -3.49 17.07 14.64
C ILE A 613 -2.09 16.71 15.11
N ALA A 614 -1.95 15.62 15.84
CA ALA A 614 -0.66 15.08 16.25
C ALA A 614 -0.53 13.59 15.89
N PHE A 615 0.67 13.21 15.45
CA PHE A 615 1.06 11.84 15.15
C PHE A 615 2.31 11.46 15.93
N LEU A 616 2.80 10.22 15.77
CA LEU A 616 3.98 9.72 16.49
C LEU A 616 5.15 10.73 16.57
N PRO A 617 5.57 11.44 15.49
CA PRO A 617 6.68 12.41 15.57
C PRO A 617 6.47 13.58 16.53
N ASP A 618 5.22 13.89 16.90
CA ASP A 618 4.86 15.02 17.77
C ASP A 618 4.84 14.65 19.27
N TYR A 619 5.11 13.38 19.59
CA TYR A 619 5.24 12.87 20.96
C TYR A 619 6.71 12.85 21.41
N ASP A 620 6.95 12.81 22.72
CA ASP A 620 8.29 12.58 23.26
C ASP A 620 8.82 11.19 22.86
N GLN A 621 9.84 11.18 21.99
CA GLN A 621 10.46 9.98 21.42
C GLN A 621 11.49 9.32 22.36
N ASN A 622 11.53 9.67 23.65
CA ASN A 622 12.36 8.97 24.62
C ASN A 622 12.08 7.45 24.56
N PRO A 623 13.09 6.58 24.40
CA PRO A 623 12.88 5.13 24.34
C PRO A 623 12.10 4.55 25.53
N ASN A 624 12.15 5.19 26.70
CA ASN A 624 11.40 4.77 27.90
C ASN A 624 9.89 5.03 27.82
N ASN A 625 9.44 5.84 26.85
CA ASN A 625 8.03 6.14 26.60
C ASN A 625 7.33 5.07 25.76
N PHE A 626 8.07 4.07 25.30
CA PHE A 626 7.54 2.94 24.56
C PHE A 626 7.46 1.72 25.48
N GLU A 627 6.43 0.91 25.30
CA GLU A 627 6.31 -0.39 25.95
C GLU A 627 7.46 -1.29 25.50
N SER A 628 8.23 -1.79 26.47
CA SER A 628 9.42 -2.60 26.19
C SER A 628 9.09 -3.96 25.56
N THR A 629 7.82 -4.37 25.64
CA THR A 629 7.34 -5.69 25.26
C THR A 629 6.86 -5.76 23.81
N ASN A 630 6.24 -4.70 23.30
CA ASN A 630 5.68 -4.63 21.95
C ASN A 630 6.15 -3.40 21.14
N GLY A 631 6.82 -2.43 21.78
CA GLY A 631 7.42 -1.26 21.13
C GLY A 631 6.43 -0.15 20.78
N PHE A 632 5.17 -0.21 21.25
CA PHE A 632 4.19 0.86 21.02
C PHE A 632 4.28 1.95 22.10
N LEU A 633 3.88 3.18 21.76
CA LEU A 633 3.89 4.29 22.72
C LEU A 633 2.92 4.00 23.87
N LYS A 634 3.33 4.31 25.09
CA LYS A 634 2.52 4.12 26.29
C LYS A 634 1.29 5.03 26.33
N ASP A 635 0.21 4.55 26.94
CA ASP A 635 -1.03 5.32 27.10
C ASP A 635 -0.82 6.53 28.01
N SER A 636 0.02 6.45 29.05
CA SER A 636 0.44 7.60 29.87
C SER A 636 0.95 8.77 29.01
N VAL A 637 1.80 8.50 28.02
CA VAL A 637 2.36 9.54 27.15
C VAL A 637 1.32 10.05 26.16
N ALA A 638 0.41 9.17 25.70
CA ALA A 638 -0.73 9.57 24.89
C ALA A 638 -1.69 10.50 25.66
N TYR A 639 -1.95 10.21 26.94
CA TYR A 639 -2.78 11.01 27.84
C TYR A 639 -2.11 12.31 28.25
N ASP A 640 -0.78 12.33 28.43
CA ASP A 640 -0.05 13.58 28.69
C ASP A 640 -0.13 14.54 27.50
N LYS A 641 -0.16 14.04 26.26
CA LYS A 641 -0.44 14.88 25.08
C LYS A 641 -1.85 15.49 25.13
N ILE A 642 -2.85 14.79 25.68
CA ILE A 642 -4.18 15.36 25.91
C ILE A 642 -4.10 16.46 26.97
N LYS A 643 -3.47 16.21 28.13
CA LYS A 643 -3.29 17.21 29.19
C LYS A 643 -2.58 18.46 28.67
N GLU A 644 -1.52 18.30 27.86
CA GLU A 644 -0.80 19.39 27.21
C GLU A 644 -1.74 20.29 26.38
N GLN A 645 -2.72 19.73 25.66
CA GLN A 645 -3.69 20.55 24.94
C GLN A 645 -4.64 21.30 25.88
N PHE A 646 -5.06 20.69 26.99
CA PHE A 646 -5.89 21.36 27.99
C PHE A 646 -5.15 22.47 28.74
N GLU A 647 -3.84 22.36 28.90
CA GLU A 647 -3.00 23.39 29.52
C GLU A 647 -2.71 24.56 28.57
N ASN A 648 -2.75 24.33 27.26
CA ASN A 648 -2.41 25.32 26.23
C ASN A 648 -3.59 25.85 25.40
N LYS A 649 -4.80 25.31 25.58
CA LYS A 649 -6.01 25.79 24.88
C LYS A 649 -6.34 27.23 25.25
N SER A 650 -7.10 27.91 24.40
CA SER A 650 -7.61 29.26 24.73
C SER A 650 -8.58 29.20 25.91
N ASP A 651 -8.44 30.13 26.88
CA ASP A 651 -9.30 30.21 28.08
C ASP A 651 -10.79 30.42 27.75
N ASP A 652 -11.11 30.99 26.58
CA ASP A 652 -12.47 31.32 26.15
C ASP A 652 -13.15 30.22 25.33
N LYS A 653 -12.45 29.12 25.01
CA LYS A 653 -12.95 28.06 24.14
C LYS A 653 -12.92 26.69 24.83
N PRO A 654 -14.02 25.91 24.72
CA PRO A 654 -13.98 24.52 25.11
C PRO A 654 -13.18 23.70 24.09
N LEU A 655 -12.57 22.62 24.55
CA LEU A 655 -11.76 21.72 23.73
C LEU A 655 -12.51 20.41 23.47
N PHE A 656 -12.49 19.97 22.23
CA PHE A 656 -12.79 18.60 21.83
C PHE A 656 -11.51 17.87 21.48
N ALA A 657 -11.12 16.89 22.30
CA ALA A 657 -9.93 16.07 22.12
C ALA A 657 -10.32 14.62 21.82
N TYR A 658 -9.78 14.05 20.74
CA TYR A 658 -9.99 12.66 20.35
C TYR A 658 -8.66 11.91 20.24
N LEU A 659 -8.50 10.85 21.02
CA LEU A 659 -7.30 10.01 21.04
C LEU A 659 -7.62 8.61 20.51
N VAL A 660 -6.82 8.15 19.55
CA VAL A 660 -6.72 6.73 19.18
C VAL A 660 -5.43 6.18 19.77
N SER A 661 -5.50 5.35 20.81
CA SER A 661 -4.31 4.84 21.49
C SER A 661 -3.60 3.71 20.70
N MET A 662 -2.48 3.19 21.21
CA MET A 662 -1.70 2.11 20.55
C MET A 662 -1.12 1.07 21.52
N GLN A 663 -1.09 1.34 22.84
CA GLN A 663 -0.33 0.55 23.81
C GLN A 663 -0.67 -0.95 23.78
N ASN A 664 -1.95 -1.29 23.64
CA ASN A 664 -2.45 -2.67 23.70
C ASN A 664 -2.52 -3.37 22.33
N HIS A 665 -1.98 -2.74 21.27
CA HIS A 665 -1.98 -3.30 19.92
C HIS A 665 -1.26 -4.66 19.88
N GLY A 666 -1.72 -5.53 18.97
CA GLY A 666 -1.30 -6.93 18.86
C GLY A 666 0.18 -7.19 18.59
N GLY A 667 0.54 -8.49 18.66
CA GLY A 667 1.93 -8.97 18.67
C GLY A 667 2.31 -9.70 19.97
N TYR A 668 1.32 -10.16 20.74
CA TYR A 668 1.52 -10.69 22.09
C TYR A 668 2.47 -11.91 22.10
N THR A 669 3.67 -11.71 22.64
CA THR A 669 4.71 -12.75 22.70
C THR A 669 4.75 -13.47 24.05
N SER A 670 5.29 -14.69 24.03
CA SER A 670 5.54 -15.48 25.23
C SER A 670 6.78 -14.99 26.00
N ASN A 671 6.85 -15.29 27.30
CA ASN A 671 7.97 -14.98 28.21
C ASN A 671 8.13 -13.51 28.61
N ILE A 672 7.04 -12.74 28.55
CA ILE A 672 7.01 -11.39 29.11
C ILE A 672 6.57 -11.46 30.57
N PRO A 673 7.37 -10.95 31.53
CA PRO A 673 6.98 -10.90 32.92
C PRO A 673 5.72 -10.04 33.11
N GLY A 674 4.74 -10.57 33.85
CA GLY A 674 3.49 -9.90 34.17
C GLY A 674 2.89 -10.48 35.45
N GLY A 675 2.22 -9.63 36.25
CA GLY A 675 1.62 -10.01 37.52
C GLY A 675 0.29 -10.74 37.37
N ILE A 676 -0.50 -10.40 36.34
CA ILE A 676 -1.75 -11.10 36.04
C ILE A 676 -1.46 -12.37 35.24
N LYS A 677 -2.08 -13.49 35.65
CA LYS A 677 -1.97 -14.78 34.98
C LYS A 677 -3.31 -15.20 34.40
N VAL A 678 -3.31 -15.57 33.12
CA VAL A 678 -4.41 -16.22 32.42
C VAL A 678 -4.16 -17.72 32.41
N LEU A 679 -5.01 -18.48 33.10
CA LEU A 679 -4.86 -19.92 33.18
C LEU A 679 -5.55 -20.61 32.00
N ASN A 680 -4.80 -21.46 31.30
CA ASN A 680 -5.33 -22.31 30.23
C ASN A 680 -6.05 -23.56 30.78
N GLU A 681 -6.59 -24.39 29.88
CA GLU A 681 -7.36 -25.61 30.21
C GLU A 681 -6.58 -26.62 31.09
N ASN A 682 -5.24 -26.57 31.05
CA ASN A 682 -4.36 -27.44 31.85
C ASN A 682 -3.85 -26.76 33.14
N ASN A 683 -4.45 -25.64 33.54
CA ASN A 683 -3.97 -24.75 34.62
C ASN A 683 -2.53 -24.22 34.41
N GLY A 684 -2.04 -24.24 33.16
CA GLY A 684 -0.79 -23.57 32.78
C GLY A 684 -1.03 -22.10 32.43
N ASP A 685 0.01 -21.28 32.51
CA ASP A 685 -0.05 -19.86 32.14
C ASP A 685 -0.03 -19.69 30.60
N ASP A 686 -1.11 -19.17 30.04
CA ASP A 686 -1.15 -18.74 28.63
C ASP A 686 -0.41 -17.40 28.51
N GLN A 687 0.87 -17.47 28.15
CA GLN A 687 1.75 -16.30 28.15
C GLN A 687 1.29 -15.19 27.21
N GLY A 688 0.66 -15.52 26.07
CA GLY A 688 0.15 -14.54 25.12
C GLY A 688 -1.06 -13.78 25.67
N ALA A 689 -2.02 -14.51 26.23
CA ALA A 689 -3.17 -13.92 26.91
C ALA A 689 -2.76 -13.13 28.17
N SER A 690 -1.84 -13.68 28.96
CA SER A 690 -1.25 -13.01 30.12
C SER A 690 -0.54 -11.71 29.75
N HIS A 691 0.24 -11.69 28.67
CA HIS A 691 0.86 -10.46 28.19
C HIS A 691 -0.18 -9.38 27.87
N TYR A 692 -1.24 -9.71 27.14
CA TYR A 692 -2.31 -8.76 26.81
C TYR A 692 -3.00 -8.19 28.06
N VAL A 693 -3.43 -9.02 29.02
CA VAL A 693 -4.13 -8.50 30.21
C VAL A 693 -3.24 -7.67 31.13
N ASN A 694 -1.91 -7.87 31.11
CA ASN A 694 -0.99 -6.99 31.83
C ASN A 694 -0.78 -5.64 31.11
N LEU A 695 -0.90 -5.57 29.79
CA LEU A 695 -0.95 -4.29 29.07
C LEU A 695 -2.25 -3.53 29.39
N LEU A 696 -3.40 -4.23 29.46
CA LEU A 696 -4.66 -3.65 29.91
C LEU A 696 -4.55 -3.06 31.32
N LYS A 697 -3.92 -3.77 32.26
CA LYS A 697 -3.69 -3.27 33.63
C LYS A 697 -2.95 -1.94 33.64
N LYS A 698 -1.88 -1.82 32.86
CA LYS A 698 -1.13 -0.54 32.74
C LYS A 698 -2.00 0.57 32.15
N SER A 699 -2.82 0.24 31.15
CA SER A 699 -3.74 1.19 30.53
C SER A 699 -4.81 1.70 31.51
N ASP A 700 -5.29 0.82 32.40
CA ASP A 700 -6.23 1.15 33.48
C ASP A 700 -5.58 2.03 34.57
N GLU A 701 -4.31 1.76 34.92
CA GLU A 701 -3.51 2.61 35.81
C GLU A 701 -3.27 4.01 35.21
N ASP A 702 -3.01 4.09 33.90
CA ASP A 702 -2.83 5.36 33.20
C ASP A 702 -4.18 6.12 33.07
N LEU A 703 -5.30 5.42 32.86
CA LEU A 703 -6.64 6.00 32.88
C LEU A 703 -6.95 6.63 34.24
N LYS A 704 -6.59 5.96 35.33
CA LYS A 704 -6.71 6.51 36.69
C LYS A 704 -6.01 7.85 36.81
N ASN A 705 -4.77 7.95 36.35
CA ASN A 705 -4.01 9.19 36.41
C ASN A 705 -4.66 10.31 35.58
N LEU A 706 -5.27 9.97 34.44
CA LEU A 706 -5.99 10.94 33.61
C LEU A 706 -7.28 11.43 34.28
N ILE A 707 -8.07 10.53 34.87
CA ILE A 707 -9.30 10.89 35.59
C ILE A 707 -8.99 11.75 36.82
N GLU A 708 -7.95 11.42 37.60
CA GLU A 708 -7.53 12.24 38.74
C GLU A 708 -7.07 13.65 38.32
N TYR A 709 -6.42 13.79 37.16
CA TYR A 709 -6.15 15.11 36.58
C TYR A 709 -7.45 15.88 36.32
N PHE A 710 -8.43 15.29 35.63
CA PHE A 710 -9.68 15.98 35.29
C PHE A 710 -10.60 16.24 36.49
N LYS A 711 -10.54 15.44 37.55
CA LYS A 711 -11.21 15.74 38.83
C LYS A 711 -10.74 17.07 39.43
N SER A 712 -9.47 17.41 39.24
CA SER A 712 -8.89 18.67 39.70
C SER A 712 -9.01 19.82 38.69
N TYR A 713 -9.43 19.53 37.47
CA TYR A 713 -9.54 20.51 36.40
C TYR A 713 -10.79 21.39 36.58
N LYS A 714 -10.63 22.70 36.45
CA LYS A 714 -11.65 23.68 36.87
C LYS A 714 -12.86 23.75 35.93
N GLU A 715 -12.66 23.49 34.65
CA GLU A 715 -13.72 23.58 33.66
C GLU A 715 -14.51 22.27 33.58
N PRO A 716 -15.85 22.33 33.35
CA PRO A 716 -16.66 21.14 33.11
C PRO A 716 -16.05 20.30 31.98
N THR A 717 -15.81 19.03 32.25
CA THR A 717 -15.14 18.11 31.33
C THR A 717 -15.82 16.75 31.41
N ILE A 718 -16.20 16.23 30.24
CA ILE A 718 -16.75 14.89 30.06
C ILE A 718 -15.78 14.05 29.24
N LEU A 719 -15.51 12.83 29.70
CA LEU A 719 -14.58 11.88 29.10
C LEU A 719 -15.33 10.60 28.75
N CYS A 720 -15.18 10.13 27.51
CA CYS A 720 -15.67 8.85 27.04
C CYS A 720 -14.50 7.95 26.66
N ILE A 721 -14.39 6.77 27.26
CA ILE A 721 -13.44 5.73 26.87
C ILE A 721 -14.19 4.47 26.41
N PHE A 722 -13.79 3.94 25.26
CA PHE A 722 -14.37 2.70 24.71
C PHE A 722 -13.30 1.90 23.96
N GLY A 723 -13.48 0.59 23.86
CA GLY A 723 -12.63 -0.26 23.02
C GLY A 723 -13.05 -0.24 21.56
N ASP A 724 -12.10 -0.15 20.63
CA ASP A 724 -12.39 -0.15 19.20
C ASP A 724 -12.71 -1.53 18.63
N HIS A 725 -12.13 -2.59 19.19
CA HIS A 725 -12.42 -4.00 18.92
C HIS A 725 -11.82 -4.93 19.98
N GLN A 726 -12.14 -6.22 19.89
CA GLN A 726 -11.44 -7.27 20.64
C GLN A 726 -9.98 -7.43 20.18
N PRO A 727 -9.05 -7.90 21.03
CA PRO A 727 -7.64 -8.14 20.66
C PRO A 727 -7.47 -9.24 19.60
N GLN A 728 -6.29 -9.30 18.98
CA GLN A 728 -5.97 -10.29 17.93
C GLN A 728 -6.07 -11.75 18.39
N ASN A 729 -5.84 -12.01 19.68
CA ASN A 729 -5.93 -13.33 20.32
C ASN A 729 -7.26 -13.53 21.07
N TYR A 730 -8.35 -12.86 20.66
CA TYR A 730 -9.67 -12.99 21.29
C TYR A 730 -10.16 -14.45 21.32
N ASP A 731 -9.77 -15.26 20.33
CA ASP A 731 -10.12 -16.67 20.20
C ASP A 731 -9.62 -17.51 21.38
N VAL A 732 -8.42 -17.20 21.89
CA VAL A 732 -7.87 -17.80 23.12
C VAL A 732 -8.80 -17.49 24.29
N PHE A 733 -9.24 -16.24 24.45
CA PHE A 733 -10.17 -15.86 25.52
C PHE A 733 -11.54 -16.53 25.36
N MET A 734 -12.10 -16.58 24.16
CA MET A 734 -13.39 -17.23 23.91
C MET A 734 -13.38 -18.71 24.28
N LYS A 735 -12.31 -19.42 23.89
CA LYS A 735 -12.13 -20.83 24.25
C LYS A 735 -12.02 -21.06 25.76
N LEU A 736 -11.34 -20.16 26.47
CA LEU A 736 -11.20 -20.24 27.93
C LEU A 736 -12.48 -19.84 28.67
N ILE A 737 -13.30 -18.94 28.11
CA ILE A 737 -14.61 -18.57 28.65
C ILE A 737 -15.60 -19.73 28.49
N ASN A 738 -15.64 -20.35 27.30
CA ASN A 738 -16.53 -21.47 27.00
C ASN A 738 -15.78 -22.57 26.22
N SER A 739 -15.43 -23.65 26.92
CA SER A 739 -14.65 -24.77 26.37
C SER A 739 -15.36 -25.55 25.25
N ASN A 740 -16.67 -25.35 25.07
CA ASN A 740 -17.42 -25.93 23.95
C ASN A 740 -17.27 -25.14 22.64
N ASP A 741 -16.57 -23.99 22.67
CA ASP A 741 -16.31 -23.12 21.52
C ASP A 741 -17.58 -22.61 20.79
N ASN A 742 -18.71 -22.60 21.50
CA ASN A 742 -20.01 -22.17 20.99
C ASN A 742 -20.28 -20.70 21.32
N TYR A 743 -19.47 -19.78 20.79
CA TYR A 743 -19.73 -18.34 20.89
C TYR A 743 -20.46 -17.83 19.64
N THR A 744 -21.25 -16.79 19.84
CA THR A 744 -21.97 -16.06 18.79
C THR A 744 -21.39 -14.67 18.61
N ASN A 745 -21.87 -13.91 17.62
CA ASN A 745 -21.44 -12.52 17.48
C ASN A 745 -21.71 -11.70 18.75
N LYS A 746 -22.74 -12.05 19.54
CA LYS A 746 -23.15 -11.30 20.75
C LYS A 746 -22.12 -11.37 21.85
N ASP A 747 -21.34 -12.44 21.87
CA ASP A 747 -20.33 -12.69 22.89
C ASP A 747 -19.00 -11.98 22.57
N VAL A 748 -18.83 -11.51 21.33
CA VAL A 748 -17.54 -11.06 20.78
C VAL A 748 -17.55 -9.60 20.33
N PHE A 749 -18.59 -9.14 19.63
CA PHE A 749 -18.59 -7.84 18.94
C PHE A 749 -19.01 -6.65 19.81
N HIS A 750 -18.57 -6.66 21.07
CA HIS A 750 -18.77 -5.57 22.01
C HIS A 750 -17.53 -5.37 22.89
N THR A 751 -17.26 -4.13 23.31
CA THR A 751 -16.12 -3.74 24.17
C THR A 751 -16.65 -2.90 25.35
N PRO A 752 -15.90 -2.76 26.46
CA PRO A 752 -16.36 -1.93 27.57
C PRO A 752 -16.44 -0.46 27.16
N LEU A 753 -17.45 0.23 27.68
CA LEU A 753 -17.71 1.66 27.51
C LEU A 753 -17.84 2.31 28.89
N THR A 754 -17.15 3.43 29.08
CA THR A 754 -17.32 4.29 30.25
C THR A 754 -17.37 5.75 29.81
N ILE A 755 -18.40 6.47 30.25
CA ILE A 755 -18.47 7.94 30.18
C ILE A 755 -18.39 8.46 31.60
N TRP A 756 -17.53 9.44 31.87
CA TRP A 756 -17.35 10.04 33.18
C TRP A 756 -17.26 11.56 33.06
N ALA A 757 -17.79 12.30 34.02
CA ALA A 757 -17.71 13.75 34.07
C ALA A 757 -17.20 14.27 35.42
N ASN A 758 -16.49 15.40 35.40
CA ASN A 758 -16.10 16.12 36.62
C ASN A 758 -17.23 17.04 37.17
N TYR A 759 -18.44 16.87 36.66
CA TYR A 759 -19.66 17.58 37.04
C TYR A 759 -20.84 16.60 37.01
N ASP A 760 -21.95 16.99 37.63
CA ASP A 760 -23.13 16.13 37.74
C ASP A 760 -23.70 15.77 36.36
N ILE A 761 -23.78 14.47 36.08
CA ILE A 761 -24.47 13.90 34.91
C ILE A 761 -25.45 12.81 35.37
N GLU A 762 -26.42 12.48 34.50
CA GLU A 762 -27.31 11.36 34.75
C GLU A 762 -26.52 10.04 34.63
N GLU A 763 -26.26 9.43 35.78
CA GLU A 763 -25.60 8.12 35.92
C GLU A 763 -26.47 7.00 35.32
N ASP A 764 -25.82 6.03 34.67
CA ASP A 764 -26.51 4.88 34.07
C ASP A 764 -25.59 3.66 34.05
N LYS A 765 -26.17 2.46 34.09
CA LYS A 765 -25.44 1.18 34.04
C LYS A 765 -26.05 0.29 32.97
N ASP A 766 -25.23 -0.61 32.43
CA ASP A 766 -25.63 -1.56 31.39
C ASP A 766 -26.09 -0.90 30.07
N VAL A 767 -25.53 0.27 29.74
CA VAL A 767 -25.79 0.95 28.47
C VAL A 767 -25.20 0.15 27.30
N ASN A 768 -26.05 -0.33 26.40
CA ASN A 768 -25.61 -1.07 25.21
C ASN A 768 -25.85 -0.21 23.97
N ILE A 769 -24.77 0.17 23.28
CA ILE A 769 -24.84 1.14 22.18
C ILE A 769 -23.82 0.78 21.10
N SER A 770 -24.18 0.84 19.82
CA SER A 770 -23.19 0.72 18.75
C SER A 770 -22.44 2.04 18.53
N VAL A 771 -21.16 1.94 18.16
CA VAL A 771 -20.24 3.10 18.10
C VAL A 771 -20.68 4.22 17.15
N ASN A 772 -21.53 3.93 16.15
CA ASN A 772 -22.14 4.94 15.29
C ASN A 772 -23.11 5.89 16.01
N TYR A 773 -23.62 5.52 17.18
CA TYR A 773 -24.47 6.36 18.03
C TYR A 773 -23.72 7.03 19.18
N LEU A 774 -22.49 6.59 19.46
CA LEU A 774 -21.76 6.96 20.67
C LEU A 774 -21.54 8.47 20.77
N MET A 775 -21.16 9.13 19.67
CA MET A 775 -20.91 10.57 19.68
C MET A 775 -22.19 11.40 19.90
N PRO A 776 -23.30 11.22 19.16
CA PRO A 776 -24.57 11.88 19.46
C PRO A 776 -25.04 11.67 20.90
N TYR A 777 -24.88 10.45 21.43
CA TYR A 777 -25.25 10.11 22.81
C TYR A 777 -24.38 10.86 23.82
N LEU A 778 -23.05 10.88 23.62
CA LEU A 778 -22.12 11.63 24.45
C LEU A 778 -22.45 13.12 24.46
N LEU A 779 -22.73 13.73 23.30
CA LEU A 779 -23.07 15.14 23.20
C LEU A 779 -24.41 15.47 23.89
N GLU A 780 -25.39 14.56 23.85
CA GLU A 780 -26.67 14.72 24.57
C GLU A 780 -26.47 14.66 26.09
N LYS A 781 -25.61 13.74 26.57
CA LYS A 781 -25.26 13.62 27.99
C LYS A 781 -24.36 14.74 28.49
N ALA A 782 -23.50 15.30 27.63
CA ALA A 782 -22.65 16.43 27.95
C ALA A 782 -23.46 17.67 28.36
N GLY A 783 -24.60 17.91 27.68
CA GLY A 783 -25.39 19.14 27.83
C GLY A 783 -24.73 20.34 27.13
N GLY A 784 -25.52 21.36 26.79
CA GLY A 784 -25.04 22.63 26.22
C GLY A 784 -24.56 22.59 24.78
N ILE A 785 -24.75 21.49 24.05
CA ILE A 785 -24.28 21.30 22.68
C ILE A 785 -25.45 21.04 21.75
N LYS A 786 -25.55 21.83 20.68
CA LYS A 786 -26.56 21.63 19.65
C LYS A 786 -26.11 20.53 18.69
N LEU A 787 -26.95 19.52 18.53
CA LEU A 787 -26.73 18.43 17.57
C LEU A 787 -27.08 18.88 16.14
N SER A 788 -26.54 18.20 15.13
CA SER A 788 -27.03 18.36 13.75
C SER A 788 -28.36 17.63 13.54
N ALA A 789 -29.08 17.94 12.44
CA ALA A 789 -30.33 17.25 12.12
C ALA A 789 -30.12 15.74 11.95
N TYR A 790 -29.00 15.34 11.34
CA TYR A 790 -28.62 13.94 11.22
C TYR A 790 -28.36 13.28 12.57
N GLN A 791 -27.60 13.92 13.46
CA GLN A 791 -27.36 13.37 14.81
C GLN A 791 -28.65 13.22 15.63
N LYS A 792 -29.60 14.16 15.50
CA LYS A 792 -30.94 14.05 16.10
C LYS A 792 -31.72 12.85 15.54
N TYR A 793 -31.64 12.61 14.22
CA TYR A 793 -32.21 11.40 13.60
C TYR A 793 -31.54 10.13 14.15
N MET A 794 -30.22 10.14 14.33
CA MET A 794 -29.50 9.00 14.89
C MET A 794 -29.91 8.69 16.33
N LEU A 795 -30.11 9.70 17.18
CA LEU A 795 -30.66 9.49 18.52
C LEU A 795 -32.09 8.97 18.52
N ASP A 796 -32.92 9.39 17.56
CA ASP A 796 -34.26 8.82 17.39
C ASP A 796 -34.22 7.35 16.97
N MET A 797 -33.36 7.01 16.00
CA MET A 797 -33.12 5.63 15.57
C MET A 797 -32.62 4.74 16.72
N HIS A 798 -31.73 5.28 17.57
CA HIS A 798 -31.14 4.58 18.70
C HIS A 798 -32.18 4.09 19.72
N LYS A 799 -33.30 4.82 19.92
CA LYS A 799 -34.37 4.43 20.86
C LYS A 799 -35.00 3.08 20.54
N ASP A 800 -35.09 2.76 19.26
CA ASP A 800 -35.73 1.54 18.78
C ASP A 800 -34.69 0.49 18.39
N TYR A 801 -33.54 0.92 17.87
CA TYR A 801 -32.45 0.06 17.39
C TYR A 801 -31.11 0.54 17.98
N PRO A 802 -30.83 0.21 19.24
CA PRO A 802 -29.63 0.70 19.94
C PRO A 802 -28.33 0.13 19.37
N ILE A 803 -28.41 -0.99 18.65
CA ILE A 803 -27.26 -1.67 18.06
C ILE A 803 -27.50 -1.84 16.56
N ILE A 804 -26.73 -1.09 15.76
CA ILE A 804 -26.63 -1.27 14.31
C ILE A 804 -25.14 -1.42 13.97
N SER A 805 -24.69 -2.65 13.78
CA SER A 805 -23.35 -2.94 13.27
C SER A 805 -23.41 -3.90 12.09
N THR A 806 -22.30 -4.04 11.36
CA THR A 806 -22.23 -5.03 10.26
C THR A 806 -22.33 -6.48 10.73
N LYS A 807 -22.28 -6.72 12.04
CA LYS A 807 -22.24 -8.04 12.65
C LYS A 807 -23.55 -8.41 13.34
N GLN A 808 -24.24 -7.41 13.87
CA GLN A 808 -25.41 -7.59 14.73
C GLN A 808 -26.33 -6.38 14.64
N ILE A 809 -27.63 -6.63 14.60
CA ILE A 809 -28.64 -5.58 14.62
C ILE A 809 -29.69 -5.97 15.65
N TYR A 810 -29.71 -5.24 16.77
CA TYR A 810 -30.65 -5.49 17.86
C TYR A 810 -31.61 -4.32 18.05
N ASN A 811 -32.87 -4.65 18.36
CA ASN A 811 -33.84 -3.68 18.86
C ASN A 811 -33.63 -3.41 20.37
N ASN A 812 -34.40 -2.48 20.92
CA ASN A 812 -34.37 -2.12 22.35
C ASN A 812 -34.83 -3.25 23.30
N GLU A 813 -35.50 -4.30 22.79
CA GLU A 813 -35.82 -5.53 23.51
C GLU A 813 -34.68 -6.56 23.49
N GLY A 814 -33.56 -6.26 22.80
CA GLY A 814 -32.41 -7.15 22.66
C GLY A 814 -32.59 -8.30 21.67
N GLN A 815 -33.57 -8.20 20.76
CA GLN A 815 -33.87 -9.20 19.72
C GLN A 815 -33.14 -8.88 18.42
N GLU A 816 -32.61 -9.90 17.74
CA GLU A 816 -31.90 -9.72 16.45
C GLU A 816 -32.93 -9.47 15.34
N VAL A 817 -32.87 -8.29 14.73
CA VAL A 817 -33.91 -7.76 13.81
C VAL A 817 -33.36 -7.44 12.42
N SER A 818 -32.18 -7.95 12.06
CA SER A 818 -31.54 -7.70 10.75
C SER A 818 -32.39 -8.10 9.54
N LYS A 819 -33.41 -8.95 9.72
CA LYS A 819 -34.35 -9.40 8.68
C LYS A 819 -35.78 -8.86 8.83
N ASP A 820 -36.06 -8.07 9.88
CA ASP A 820 -37.41 -7.55 10.11
C ASP A 820 -37.78 -6.48 9.10
N GLU A 821 -39.02 -6.54 8.59
CA GLU A 821 -39.51 -5.60 7.57
C GLU A 821 -39.54 -4.16 8.07
N GLU A 822 -39.88 -3.94 9.34
CA GLU A 822 -39.92 -2.61 9.95
C GLU A 822 -38.51 -2.01 10.05
N PHE A 823 -37.54 -2.80 10.54
CA PHE A 823 -36.14 -2.39 10.57
C PHE A 823 -35.62 -2.09 9.16
N ILE A 824 -35.86 -2.98 8.19
CA ILE A 824 -35.42 -2.80 6.80
C ILE A 824 -35.97 -1.50 6.22
N LYS A 825 -37.25 -1.18 6.48
CA LYS A 825 -37.87 0.07 6.02
C LYS A 825 -37.20 1.29 6.66
N ARG A 826 -36.99 1.29 7.97
CA ARG A 826 -36.35 2.42 8.68
C ARG A 826 -34.88 2.57 8.33
N ASN A 827 -34.17 1.46 8.16
CA ASN A 827 -32.78 1.43 7.72
C ASN A 827 -32.64 1.92 6.25
N ASN A 828 -33.60 1.62 5.38
CA ASN A 828 -33.61 2.17 4.02
C ASN A 828 -33.78 3.71 4.02
N LYS A 829 -34.57 4.25 4.96
CA LYS A 829 -34.67 5.69 5.18
C LYS A 829 -33.35 6.28 5.69
N LEU A 830 -32.72 5.66 6.68
CA LEU A 830 -31.38 6.02 7.16
C LEU A 830 -30.34 6.03 6.02
N ASN A 831 -30.30 4.95 5.23
CA ASN A 831 -29.41 4.84 4.06
C ASN A 831 -29.68 5.93 3.02
N SER A 832 -30.93 6.39 2.88
CA SER A 832 -31.27 7.50 1.97
C SER A 832 -30.72 8.85 2.48
N LEU A 833 -30.74 9.08 3.81
CA LEU A 833 -30.10 10.25 4.42
C LEU A 833 -28.58 10.21 4.19
N ILE A 834 -27.95 9.06 4.47
CA ILE A 834 -26.49 8.88 4.29
C ILE A 834 -26.12 9.04 2.82
N TYR A 835 -26.88 8.46 1.88
CA TYR A 835 -26.62 8.61 0.45
C TYR A 835 -26.70 10.09 -0.01
N TYR A 836 -27.60 10.88 0.59
CA TYR A 836 -27.67 12.32 0.37
C TYR A 836 -26.43 13.06 0.92
N GLU A 837 -25.89 12.66 2.08
CA GLU A 837 -24.61 13.17 2.59
C GLU A 837 -23.46 12.86 1.63
N MET A 838 -23.40 11.65 1.09
CA MET A 838 -22.28 11.18 0.26
C MET A 838 -22.13 11.93 -1.07
N LYS A 839 -23.13 12.76 -1.44
CA LYS A 839 -23.00 13.75 -2.52
C LYS A 839 -22.01 14.87 -2.18
N GLN A 840 -21.80 15.14 -0.89
CA GLN A 840 -20.87 16.11 -0.32
C GLN A 840 -21.02 17.50 -0.95
N ASP A 841 -22.25 17.96 -1.12
CA ASP A 841 -22.57 19.27 -1.66
C ASP A 841 -22.91 20.28 -0.55
N THR A 842 -23.02 21.55 -0.92
CA THR A 842 -23.32 22.63 0.05
C THR A 842 -24.69 22.49 0.70
N LYS A 843 -25.64 21.76 0.10
CA LYS A 843 -26.99 21.58 0.67
C LYS A 843 -27.00 20.53 1.76
N SER A 844 -26.23 19.45 1.62
CA SER A 844 -26.12 18.44 2.68
C SER A 844 -25.44 19.01 3.92
N ASN A 845 -24.46 19.92 3.75
CA ASN A 845 -23.73 20.53 4.87
C ASN A 845 -24.62 21.08 6.00
N LYS A 846 -25.71 21.77 5.65
CA LYS A 846 -26.70 22.33 6.60
C LYS A 846 -27.24 21.30 7.60
N TYR A 847 -27.50 20.08 7.13
CA TYR A 847 -28.18 19.07 7.95
C TYR A 847 -27.22 18.15 8.71
N PHE A 848 -25.97 18.05 8.25
CA PHE A 848 -24.98 17.11 8.76
C PHE A 848 -23.90 17.79 9.61
N ASN A 849 -23.39 18.95 9.18
CA ASN A 849 -22.24 19.63 9.79
C ASN A 849 -22.59 20.89 10.58
N GLU A 850 -23.77 21.46 10.40
CA GLU A 850 -24.22 22.64 11.13
C GLU A 850 -25.06 22.25 12.35
N ALA A 851 -24.91 23.03 13.43
CA ALA A 851 -25.81 22.97 14.57
C ALA A 851 -27.24 23.28 14.09
N SER A 852 -28.18 22.41 14.45
CA SER A 852 -29.59 22.66 14.17
C SER A 852 -30.17 23.74 15.08
N LYS A 853 -31.36 24.27 14.74
CA LYS A 853 -31.92 25.47 15.38
C LYS A 853 -32.15 25.31 16.88
#